data_AF-A0A1W6KUH7-F1
#
_entry.id   AF-A0A1W6KUH7-F1
#
_cell.length_a   1.000
_cell.length_b   1.000
_cell.length_c   1.000
_cell.angle_alpha   90.00
_cell.angle_beta   90.00
_cell.angle_gamma   90.00
#
_symmetry.space_group_name_H-M   'P 1'
#
loop_
_entity.id
_entity.type
_entity.pdbx_description
1 polymer ?
#
loop_
_entity_poly.entity_id
_entity_poly.type
_entity_poly.pdbx_seq_one_letter_code
_entity_poly.pdbx_strand_id
1 'polypeptide(L)'
;MSMTKQDISSRHFQRKISDFCELRIAPIASKRVLENVRPFLISLIIYRKPPPILNGRIDWTTIGQACGIETELTAELKKELRPGLDAITRWLGASPAEDVQSNRPATRVRTAGSSKSAAAPSTRKPQRPAIDGSIARCSSVPRGPAPKPVSPFPEPLSEATEDPVNFRDALVYHMRRFGDTYWQLYRAVVRLNETFDNKTLLSWIQGKRVPQSVASFDILRRIEQRYRLPYGYFKDKLPHQARSLCGHDLGDISAAERRRISLHLPDDFSSLPFTKRQEILDWVRRVIISGSTEYRRYQAAAIKQRYAIRFPGVTYGGGTLSPRSFASAAGAHQNIAQELEDPDLLSGVVDAPPRLAMEMADLIRFKTSTLTAIGFQRNGVWGEETASQKIEHLGLMFGALAASPNGAVRGCGVPVSQLSFGLLIFPGVWDWYLQWREQRRGFYTKWEEDMLMVAQSLTRTDVGWLRQHPALLQNVRPIEGIIAQEEIEFAARDWHGACDAFHRHAASRSKEIQRVMRVHRDPFEPIMCVLEAESPLAEYRKITDEILKRMPDESRYPRPAAEAVRSFLLLRLGLHLGLRQKNLRQLRVCPRGHYPTSERRLEDMKCGELRWSDRDHGWEVLIPSVAFKNSGSSFFGQKPFRLILPDLLDLYKHLDAYIDRHRGVLLNGAKDPGTLFVKTVKTSSIDAAYNPTTFYEAWRNVIQRYGIYNPYTGRGAIKGLLPHGPHNLRDVLATHILKQTGSYEQASYAIQDTPDVVQQHYGRFLPQDKAALAAKILNQVWEAA
;
A
#
# COMPACT_ATOMS: atom_id res chain seq x y z
N MET A 1 -6.17 -46.84 13.72
CA MET A 1 -4.81 -46.60 14.27
C MET A 1 -4.51 -45.11 14.16
N SER A 2 -4.18 -44.45 15.27
CA SER A 2 -3.86 -43.01 15.29
C SER A 2 -2.37 -42.80 15.05
N MET A 3 -1.99 -41.95 14.08
CA MET A 3 -0.59 -41.62 13.82
C MET A 3 -0.05 -40.63 14.85
N THR A 4 1.20 -40.81 15.27
CA THR A 4 1.80 -39.93 16.28
C THR A 4 2.09 -38.55 15.70
N LYS A 5 2.18 -37.53 16.56
CA LYS A 5 2.57 -36.15 16.14
C LYS A 5 3.93 -36.11 15.43
N GLN A 6 4.82 -37.08 15.70
CA GLN A 6 6.14 -37.16 15.07
C GLN A 6 6.06 -37.72 13.64
N ASP A 7 5.18 -38.69 13.37
CA ASP A 7 4.95 -39.25 12.03
C ASP A 7 4.41 -38.19 11.05
N ILE A 8 3.50 -37.35 11.53
CA ILE A 8 2.91 -36.26 10.74
C ILE A 8 3.98 -35.21 10.38
N SER A 9 4.85 -34.87 11.33
CA SER A 9 5.98 -33.95 11.11
C SER A 9 6.98 -34.50 10.08
N SER A 10 7.35 -35.79 10.21
CA SER A 10 8.24 -36.47 9.27
C SER A 10 7.67 -36.50 7.85
N ARG A 11 6.40 -36.91 7.68
CA ARG A 11 5.72 -36.93 6.36
C ARG A 11 5.61 -35.56 5.70
N HIS A 12 5.36 -34.51 6.48
CA HIS A 12 5.34 -33.14 5.97
C HIS A 12 6.74 -32.66 5.51
N PHE A 13 7.80 -33.03 6.24
CA PHE A 13 9.17 -32.70 5.84
C PHE A 13 9.64 -33.51 4.61
N GLN A 14 9.27 -34.79 4.50
CA GLN A 14 9.51 -35.61 3.30
C GLN A 14 8.90 -34.99 2.04
N ARG A 15 7.66 -34.47 2.11
CA ARG A 15 7.04 -33.73 0.99
C ARG A 15 7.87 -32.52 0.59
N LYS A 16 8.26 -31.66 1.55
CA LYS A 16 9.11 -30.48 1.28
C LYS A 16 10.45 -30.83 0.62
N ILE A 17 11.05 -31.97 0.98
CA ILE A 17 12.31 -32.43 0.36
C ILE A 17 12.07 -33.02 -1.04
N SER A 18 10.92 -33.65 -1.30
CA SER A 18 10.52 -34.03 -2.66
C SER A 18 10.28 -32.80 -3.55
N ASP A 19 9.55 -31.79 -3.05
CA ASP A 19 9.28 -30.53 -3.78
C ASP A 19 10.59 -29.77 -4.08
N PHE A 20 11.53 -29.79 -3.14
CA PHE A 20 12.88 -29.27 -3.33
C PHE A 20 13.63 -29.99 -4.46
N CYS A 21 13.57 -31.33 -4.53
CA CYS A 21 14.17 -32.08 -5.63
C CYS A 21 13.58 -31.69 -7.00
N GLU A 22 12.26 -31.53 -7.11
CA GLU A 22 11.62 -31.09 -8.36
C GLU A 22 12.01 -29.66 -8.76
N LEU A 23 12.10 -28.73 -7.80
CA LEU A 23 12.38 -27.31 -8.10
C LEU A 23 13.85 -26.99 -8.33
N ARG A 24 14.78 -27.75 -7.71
CA ARG A 24 16.22 -27.43 -7.69
C ARG A 24 17.11 -28.44 -8.39
N ILE A 25 16.73 -29.72 -8.40
CA ILE A 25 17.58 -30.79 -8.93
C ILE A 25 17.11 -31.21 -10.33
N ALA A 26 15.79 -31.34 -10.55
CA ALA A 26 15.25 -31.68 -11.87
C ALA A 26 15.68 -30.77 -13.03
N PRO A 27 15.86 -29.44 -12.87
CA PRO A 27 16.29 -28.57 -13.98
C PRO A 27 17.75 -28.74 -14.41
N ILE A 28 18.59 -29.38 -13.60
CA ILE A 28 20.05 -29.45 -13.78
C ILE A 28 20.62 -30.89 -13.79
N ALA A 29 19.78 -31.90 -13.63
CA ALA A 29 20.19 -33.29 -13.48
C ALA A 29 19.41 -34.21 -14.43
N SER A 30 20.01 -35.33 -14.82
CA SER A 30 19.32 -36.36 -15.58
C SER A 30 18.15 -36.95 -14.78
N LYS A 31 17.10 -37.42 -15.45
CA LYS A 31 15.94 -38.06 -14.80
C LYS A 31 16.38 -39.22 -13.88
N ARG A 32 17.39 -39.99 -14.31
CA ARG A 32 18.05 -41.06 -13.55
C ARG A 32 18.69 -40.56 -12.25
N VAL A 33 19.43 -39.45 -12.28
CA VAL A 33 20.02 -38.85 -11.07
C VAL A 33 18.93 -38.37 -10.11
N LEU A 34 17.88 -37.74 -10.62
CA LEU A 34 16.75 -37.28 -9.80
C LEU A 34 16.00 -38.44 -9.12
N GLU A 35 15.81 -39.55 -9.84
CA GLU A 35 15.17 -40.78 -9.36
C GLU A 35 16.01 -41.52 -8.30
N ASN A 36 17.34 -41.35 -8.29
CA ASN A 36 18.22 -41.94 -7.27
C ASN A 36 18.43 -41.03 -6.04
N VAL A 37 18.60 -39.72 -6.26
CA VAL A 37 18.89 -38.75 -5.19
C VAL A 37 17.68 -38.51 -4.28
N ARG A 38 16.47 -38.46 -4.85
CA ARG A 38 15.25 -38.20 -4.08
C ARG A 38 14.95 -39.29 -3.04
N PRO A 39 14.98 -40.60 -3.37
CA PRO A 39 14.88 -41.67 -2.37
C PRO A 39 15.97 -41.61 -1.32
N PHE A 40 17.22 -41.30 -1.70
CA PHE A 40 18.32 -41.16 -0.75
C PHE A 40 18.05 -40.08 0.30
N LEU A 41 17.69 -38.86 -0.13
CA LEU A 41 17.35 -37.77 0.80
C LEU A 41 16.14 -38.09 1.68
N ILE A 42 15.12 -38.76 1.13
CA ILE A 42 13.96 -39.22 1.90
C ILE A 42 14.36 -40.31 2.92
N SER A 43 15.29 -41.21 2.57
CA SER A 43 15.77 -42.26 3.47
C SER A 43 16.49 -41.69 4.70
N LEU A 44 17.25 -40.60 4.55
CA LEU A 44 17.89 -39.89 5.67
C LEU A 44 16.85 -39.36 6.68
N ILE A 45 15.67 -38.93 6.20
CA ILE A 45 14.55 -38.45 7.02
C ILE A 45 13.83 -39.63 7.70
N ILE A 46 13.56 -40.71 6.97
CA ILE A 46 12.88 -41.91 7.49
C ILE A 46 13.72 -42.58 8.58
N TYR A 47 15.00 -42.84 8.31
CA TYR A 47 15.92 -43.48 9.25
C TYR A 47 16.59 -42.51 10.22
N ARG A 48 16.26 -41.21 10.14
CA ARG A 48 16.81 -40.11 10.95
C ARG A 48 18.34 -40.06 11.00
N LYS A 49 19.00 -40.41 9.89
CA LYS A 49 20.46 -40.41 9.77
C LYS A 49 20.95 -39.06 9.25
N PRO A 50 22.01 -38.45 9.83
CA PRO A 50 22.66 -37.31 9.23
C PRO A 50 23.28 -37.71 7.87
N PRO A 51 23.48 -36.76 6.95
CA PRO A 51 24.22 -37.04 5.73
C PRO A 51 25.68 -37.42 6.06
N PRO A 52 26.36 -38.20 5.20
CA PRO A 52 27.77 -38.53 5.37
C PRO A 52 28.66 -37.28 5.51
N ILE A 53 29.52 -37.25 6.53
CA ILE A 53 30.44 -36.15 6.84
C ILE A 53 31.84 -36.72 7.05
N LEU A 54 32.83 -36.17 6.36
CA LEU A 54 34.25 -36.50 6.48
C LEU A 54 35.04 -35.22 6.78
N ASN A 55 35.86 -35.23 7.84
CA ASN A 55 36.64 -34.06 8.31
C ASN A 55 35.79 -32.77 8.45
N GLY A 56 34.57 -32.91 8.95
CA GLY A 56 33.64 -31.78 9.13
C GLY A 56 33.00 -31.26 7.84
N ARG A 57 33.24 -31.85 6.66
CA ARG A 57 32.59 -31.48 5.40
C ARG A 57 31.69 -32.60 4.89
N ILE A 58 30.69 -32.26 4.08
CA ILE A 58 29.81 -33.25 3.42
C ILE A 58 30.67 -34.19 2.56
N ASP A 59 30.58 -35.49 2.80
CA ASP A 59 31.27 -36.52 2.04
C ASP A 59 30.52 -36.82 0.73
N TRP A 60 30.85 -36.03 -0.28
CA TRP A 60 30.29 -36.17 -1.63
C TRP A 60 30.65 -37.50 -2.30
N THR A 61 31.75 -38.14 -1.90
CA THR A 61 32.17 -39.45 -2.41
C THR A 61 31.24 -40.55 -1.92
N THR A 62 30.99 -40.63 -0.62
CA THR A 62 30.01 -41.57 -0.04
C THR A 62 28.58 -41.27 -0.51
N ILE A 63 28.19 -40.01 -0.70
CA ILE A 63 26.87 -39.67 -1.27
C ILE A 63 26.77 -40.09 -2.75
N GLY A 64 27.84 -39.91 -3.53
CA GLY A 64 27.90 -40.37 -4.92
C GLY A 64 27.70 -41.88 -5.05
N GLN A 65 28.39 -42.65 -4.20
CA GLN A 65 28.27 -44.10 -4.09
C GLN A 65 26.86 -44.53 -3.64
N ALA A 66 26.34 -43.94 -2.55
CA ALA A 66 25.02 -44.28 -2.01
C ALA A 66 23.85 -43.97 -2.96
N CYS A 67 24.02 -43.00 -3.86
CA CYS A 67 23.07 -42.67 -4.92
C CYS A 67 23.38 -43.37 -6.26
N GLY A 68 24.53 -44.03 -6.43
CA GLY A 68 24.96 -44.62 -7.71
C GLY A 68 25.14 -43.60 -8.85
N ILE A 69 25.66 -42.40 -8.54
CA ILE A 69 25.80 -41.26 -9.48
C ILE A 69 27.24 -40.69 -9.52
N GLU A 70 28.24 -41.49 -9.15
CA GLU A 70 29.64 -41.07 -9.00
C GLU A 70 30.19 -40.29 -10.21
N THR A 71 29.85 -40.74 -11.41
CA THR A 71 30.25 -40.15 -12.70
C THR A 71 29.38 -38.95 -13.14
N GLU A 72 28.21 -38.75 -12.55
CA GLU A 72 27.25 -37.68 -12.86
C GLU A 72 27.23 -36.56 -11.77
N LEU A 73 28.07 -36.67 -10.73
CA LEU A 73 28.09 -35.77 -9.57
C LEU A 73 28.86 -34.45 -9.84
N THR A 74 28.30 -33.59 -10.70
CA THR A 74 28.90 -32.30 -11.08
C THR A 74 29.04 -31.31 -9.92
N ALA A 75 29.93 -30.30 -10.07
CA ALA A 75 30.11 -29.25 -9.05
C ALA A 75 28.85 -28.40 -8.84
N GLU A 76 28.05 -28.19 -9.89
CA GLU A 76 26.77 -27.49 -9.84
C GLU A 76 25.71 -28.32 -9.09
N LEU A 77 25.63 -29.63 -9.37
CA LEU A 77 24.75 -30.53 -8.63
C LEU A 77 25.10 -30.60 -7.13
N LYS A 78 26.39 -30.66 -6.78
CA LYS A 78 26.83 -30.58 -5.36
C LYS A 78 26.40 -29.28 -4.68
N LYS A 79 26.51 -28.15 -5.39
CA LYS A 79 26.10 -26.83 -4.89
C LYS A 79 24.60 -26.77 -4.62
N GLU A 80 23.77 -27.28 -5.54
CA GLU A 80 22.31 -27.25 -5.37
C GLU A 80 21.77 -28.36 -4.46
N LEU A 81 22.50 -29.46 -4.23
CA LEU A 81 22.13 -30.46 -3.21
C LEU A 81 22.42 -30.01 -1.77
N ARG A 82 23.46 -29.19 -1.57
CA ARG A 82 23.92 -28.76 -0.24
C ARG A 82 22.81 -28.13 0.62
N PRO A 83 21.96 -27.19 0.13
CA PRO A 83 20.83 -26.65 0.90
C PRO A 83 19.83 -27.70 1.41
N GLY A 84 19.62 -28.80 0.66
CA GLY A 84 18.73 -29.89 1.05
C GLY A 84 19.34 -30.75 2.16
N LEU A 85 20.62 -31.09 2.04
CA LEU A 85 21.37 -31.80 3.08
C LEU A 85 21.47 -30.96 4.36
N ASP A 86 21.78 -29.66 4.25
CA ASP A 86 21.82 -28.72 5.38
C ASP A 86 20.44 -28.54 6.03
N ALA A 87 19.34 -28.67 5.28
CA ALA A 87 17.99 -28.67 5.82
C ALA A 87 17.68 -29.94 6.62
N ILE A 88 18.12 -31.11 6.14
CA ILE A 88 18.00 -32.38 6.87
C ILE A 88 18.82 -32.34 8.17
N THR A 89 20.08 -31.89 8.12
CA THR A 89 20.94 -31.74 9.32
C THR A 89 20.30 -30.83 10.38
N ARG A 90 19.74 -29.68 9.97
CA ARG A 90 19.00 -28.78 10.87
C ARG A 90 17.71 -29.39 11.41
N TRP A 91 16.97 -30.15 10.61
CA TRP A 91 15.76 -30.86 11.04
C TRP A 91 16.05 -32.00 12.04
N LEU A 92 17.22 -32.63 11.92
CA LEU A 92 17.74 -33.61 12.89
C LEU A 92 18.30 -32.96 14.17
N GLY A 93 18.48 -31.64 14.19
CA GLY A 93 18.97 -30.90 15.36
C GLY A 93 20.51 -30.89 15.52
N ALA A 94 21.26 -31.24 14.48
CA ALA A 94 22.72 -31.18 14.51
C ALA A 94 23.25 -29.82 14.02
N SER A 95 24.36 -29.34 14.61
CA SER A 95 25.01 -28.09 14.21
C SER A 95 25.58 -28.19 12.78
N PRO A 96 25.39 -27.16 11.93
CA PRO A 96 25.98 -27.14 10.60
C PRO A 96 27.50 -26.95 10.67
N ALA A 97 28.20 -27.47 9.66
CA ALA A 97 29.63 -27.25 9.50
C ALA A 97 29.91 -25.87 8.90
N GLU A 98 30.79 -25.09 9.54
CA GLU A 98 31.28 -23.80 9.03
C GLU A 98 32.41 -24.00 8.03
N ASP A 99 32.41 -23.21 6.95
CA ASP A 99 33.54 -23.11 6.02
C ASP A 99 33.79 -21.65 5.67
N VAL A 100 35.02 -21.19 5.89
CA VAL A 100 35.46 -19.82 5.58
C VAL A 100 35.91 -19.77 4.13
N GLN A 101 35.25 -18.97 3.29
CA GLN A 101 35.77 -18.63 1.97
C GLN A 101 35.57 -17.15 1.66
N SER A 102 36.66 -16.39 1.79
CA SER A 102 36.73 -14.97 1.48
C SER A 102 36.86 -14.74 -0.02
N ASN A 103 35.97 -13.95 -0.61
CA ASN A 103 36.22 -13.26 -1.86
C ASN A 103 35.52 -11.89 -1.86
N ARG A 104 36.31 -10.81 -1.80
CA ARG A 104 35.88 -9.44 -2.11
C ARG A 104 36.86 -8.86 -3.13
N PRO A 105 36.39 -8.23 -4.22
CA PRO A 105 37.27 -7.69 -5.25
C PRO A 105 37.98 -6.42 -4.76
N ALA A 106 39.18 -6.19 -5.29
CA ALA A 106 39.99 -5.01 -4.99
C ALA A 106 39.48 -3.77 -5.76
N THR A 107 39.48 -2.61 -5.09
CA THR A 107 39.24 -1.31 -5.73
C THR A 107 40.55 -0.52 -5.79
N ARG A 108 40.83 0.06 -6.97
CA ARG A 108 42.12 0.66 -7.34
C ARG A 108 42.58 1.82 -6.44
N VAL A 109 43.89 1.83 -6.19
CA VAL A 109 44.67 2.99 -5.74
C VAL A 109 44.81 4.00 -6.89
N ARG A 110 44.76 5.31 -6.57
CA ARG A 110 45.42 6.38 -7.34
C ARG A 110 46.23 7.25 -6.38
N THR A 111 47.36 7.74 -6.88
CA THR A 111 48.50 8.27 -6.12
C THR A 111 48.59 9.80 -6.13
N ALA A 112 48.91 10.37 -4.97
CA ALA A 112 49.66 11.63 -4.72
C ALA A 112 49.77 11.80 -3.18
N GLY A 113 50.84 12.29 -2.56
CA GLY A 113 52.20 12.64 -3.02
C GLY A 113 53.08 13.00 -1.81
N SER A 114 54.39 12.70 -1.88
CA SER A 114 55.50 13.06 -0.95
C SER A 114 55.28 14.28 -0.03
N SER A 115 55.59 14.24 1.28
CA SER A 115 56.99 14.37 1.74
C SER A 115 57.24 14.26 3.26
N LYS A 116 58.42 13.70 3.59
CA LYS A 116 59.34 13.92 4.74
C LYS A 116 58.86 13.78 6.21
N SER A 117 59.42 12.77 6.86
CA SER A 117 59.54 12.53 8.30
C SER A 117 60.85 13.05 8.90
N ALA A 118 60.91 13.29 10.21
CA ALA A 118 62.16 13.27 11.00
C ALA A 118 61.91 12.92 12.49
N ALA A 119 62.96 12.38 13.14
CA ALA A 119 63.10 12.10 14.58
C ALA A 119 62.39 10.85 15.18
N ALA A 120 63.11 9.72 15.15
CA ALA A 120 63.08 8.67 16.19
C ALA A 120 64.24 8.96 17.22
N PRO A 121 64.55 8.17 18.28
CA PRO A 121 64.70 6.69 18.24
C PRO A 121 64.40 5.88 19.53
N SER A 122 64.64 4.55 19.43
CA SER A 122 65.22 3.67 20.49
C SER A 122 64.28 3.15 21.59
N THR A 123 64.27 1.88 22.05
CA THR A 123 64.82 0.56 21.61
C THR A 123 63.89 -0.53 22.25
N ARG A 124 64.02 -1.87 22.13
CA ARG A 124 64.98 -2.84 21.53
C ARG A 124 64.18 -4.08 21.05
N LYS A 125 64.84 -5.14 20.56
CA LYS A 125 64.21 -6.46 20.25
C LYS A 125 64.34 -7.46 21.42
N PRO A 126 63.49 -8.51 21.52
CA PRO A 126 63.65 -9.59 22.49
C PRO A 126 64.64 -10.67 22.03
N GLN A 127 65.32 -11.31 22.98
CA GLN A 127 66.02 -12.59 22.80
C GLN A 127 65.63 -13.55 23.94
N ARG A 128 65.43 -14.83 23.60
CA ARG A 128 65.50 -15.98 24.53
C ARG A 128 66.88 -16.63 24.34
N PRO A 129 67.45 -17.30 25.37
CA PRO A 129 67.25 -18.76 25.42
C PRO A 129 67.11 -19.39 26.83
N ALA A 130 66.44 -20.56 26.84
CA ALA A 130 66.68 -21.81 27.58
C ALA A 130 67.19 -21.87 29.05
N ILE A 131 66.49 -22.68 29.87
CA ILE A 131 66.97 -23.71 30.86
C ILE A 131 67.85 -23.15 32.02
N ASP A 132 67.64 -23.39 33.32
CA ASP A 132 67.04 -24.53 34.06
C ASP A 132 66.50 -24.08 35.44
N GLY A 133 65.99 -25.01 36.25
CA GLY A 133 66.03 -24.88 37.73
C GLY A 133 64.73 -24.52 38.46
N SER A 134 64.59 -25.08 39.68
CA SER A 134 63.33 -25.16 40.42
C SER A 134 63.09 -24.09 41.49
N ILE A 135 61.81 -23.74 41.69
CA ILE A 135 61.22 -23.15 42.92
C ILE A 135 61.61 -21.70 43.25
N ALA A 136 60.71 -20.77 42.89
CA ALA A 136 60.44 -19.56 43.67
C ALA A 136 58.95 -19.21 43.57
N ARG A 137 58.30 -18.91 44.71
CA ARG A 137 56.90 -18.48 44.76
C ARG A 137 56.76 -17.05 44.24
N CYS A 138 56.26 -16.85 43.03
CA CYS A 138 55.77 -15.54 42.59
C CYS A 138 54.32 -15.34 43.06
N SER A 139 54.12 -14.30 43.87
CA SER A 139 52.83 -13.85 44.36
C SER A 139 51.88 -13.48 43.21
N SER A 140 50.71 -14.12 43.18
CA SER A 140 49.62 -13.70 42.30
C SER A 140 49.14 -12.31 42.70
N VAL A 141 49.13 -11.37 41.74
CA VAL A 141 48.43 -10.08 41.86
C VAL A 141 46.99 -10.34 42.34
N PRO A 142 46.46 -9.55 43.29
CA PRO A 142 45.09 -9.76 43.77
C PRO A 142 44.10 -9.71 42.61
N ARG A 143 43.32 -10.79 42.44
CA ARG A 143 42.10 -10.73 41.62
C ARG A 143 41.21 -9.64 42.22
N GLY A 144 40.69 -8.75 41.38
CA GLY A 144 39.70 -7.77 41.79
C GLY A 144 38.52 -8.45 42.52
N PRO A 145 37.83 -7.75 43.44
CA PRO A 145 36.85 -8.35 44.32
C PRO A 145 35.83 -9.20 43.57
N ALA A 146 35.56 -10.39 44.08
CA ALA A 146 34.62 -11.32 43.47
C ALA A 146 33.27 -10.60 43.24
N PRO A 147 32.67 -10.74 42.05
CA PRO A 147 31.46 -9.99 41.71
C PRO A 147 30.34 -10.37 42.69
N LYS A 148 29.74 -9.35 43.34
CA LYS A 148 28.69 -9.52 44.35
C LYS A 148 27.60 -10.49 43.85
N PRO A 149 27.11 -11.41 44.70
CA PRO A 149 26.04 -12.33 44.33
C PRO A 149 24.81 -11.54 43.90
N VAL A 150 24.23 -11.92 42.77
CA VAL A 150 23.09 -11.22 42.18
C VAL A 150 21.81 -11.77 42.81
N SER A 151 21.32 -11.12 43.87
CA SER A 151 19.99 -11.44 44.43
C SER A 151 18.92 -11.27 43.33
N PRO A 152 17.96 -12.19 43.17
CA PRO A 152 16.88 -12.05 42.19
C PRO A 152 15.92 -10.88 42.52
N PHE A 153 15.72 -10.59 43.81
CA PHE A 153 14.90 -9.48 44.30
C PHE A 153 15.72 -8.67 45.32
N PRO A 154 16.30 -7.52 44.93
CA PRO A 154 16.99 -6.64 45.86
C PRO A 154 15.99 -5.94 46.79
N GLU A 155 16.40 -5.67 48.02
CA GLU A 155 15.65 -4.79 48.92
C GLU A 155 15.91 -3.32 48.56
N PRO A 156 14.91 -2.43 48.71
CA PRO A 156 15.09 -1.03 48.40
C PRO A 156 15.91 -0.33 49.50
N LEU A 157 16.90 0.45 49.09
CA LEU A 157 17.72 1.32 49.96
C LEU A 157 16.93 2.54 50.46
N SER A 158 15.80 2.87 49.83
CA SER A 158 14.91 3.95 50.23
C SER A 158 13.45 3.64 49.88
N GLU A 159 12.52 4.24 50.63
CA GLU A 159 11.09 4.21 50.27
C GLU A 159 10.82 4.94 48.94
N ALA A 160 9.67 4.68 48.33
CA ALA A 160 9.30 5.27 47.05
C ALA A 160 8.66 6.66 47.26
N THR A 161 9.47 7.71 47.15
CA THR A 161 9.05 9.11 47.37
C THR A 161 8.58 9.82 46.10
N GLU A 162 8.97 9.34 44.91
CA GLU A 162 8.70 10.00 43.63
C GLU A 162 8.32 8.98 42.55
N ASP A 163 7.43 9.36 41.61
CA ASP A 163 7.16 8.60 40.38
C ASP A 163 7.52 9.42 39.13
N PRO A 164 8.73 9.27 38.55
CA PRO A 164 9.14 10.05 37.40
C PRO A 164 8.28 9.78 36.15
N VAL A 165 7.92 10.83 35.42
CA VAL A 165 7.04 10.72 34.23
C VAL A 165 7.71 10.00 33.06
N ASN A 166 9.02 10.20 32.84
CA ASN A 166 9.75 9.63 31.70
C ASN A 166 10.39 8.28 32.02
N PHE A 167 10.41 7.37 31.05
CA PHE A 167 11.08 6.06 31.14
C PHE A 167 12.54 6.13 31.60
N ARG A 168 13.33 7.07 31.07
CA ARG A 168 14.75 7.22 31.45
C ARG A 168 14.88 7.52 32.94
N ASP A 169 14.12 8.50 33.40
CA ASP A 169 14.25 9.04 34.75
C ASP A 169 13.71 8.03 35.76
N ALA A 170 12.62 7.32 35.43
CA ALA A 170 12.11 6.19 36.21
C ALA A 170 13.10 5.01 36.27
N LEU A 171 13.76 4.65 35.16
CA LEU A 171 14.75 3.58 35.16
C LEU A 171 15.96 3.93 36.04
N VAL A 172 16.46 5.17 35.93
CA VAL A 172 17.57 5.68 36.75
C VAL A 172 17.17 5.77 38.23
N TYR A 173 15.95 6.21 38.52
CA TYR A 173 15.39 6.28 39.87
C TYR A 173 15.37 4.90 40.55
N HIS A 174 14.75 3.89 39.91
CA HIS A 174 14.70 2.55 40.51
C HIS A 174 16.08 1.89 40.59
N MET A 175 16.97 2.09 39.61
CA MET A 175 18.36 1.62 39.72
C MET A 175 19.08 2.20 40.95
N ARG A 176 18.90 3.50 41.23
CA ARG A 176 19.44 4.13 42.46
C ARG A 176 18.79 3.57 43.71
N ARG A 177 17.46 3.48 43.73
CA ARG A 177 16.66 2.96 44.86
C ARG A 177 17.06 1.56 45.28
N PHE A 178 17.40 0.68 44.33
CA PHE A 178 17.82 -0.71 44.60
C PHE A 178 19.34 -0.92 44.59
N GLY A 179 20.14 0.15 44.47
CA GLY A 179 21.62 0.09 44.49
C GLY A 179 22.25 -0.64 43.30
N ASP A 180 21.51 -0.86 42.21
CA ASP A 180 21.97 -1.61 41.04
C ASP A 180 22.78 -0.73 40.08
N THR A 181 24.05 -1.09 39.87
CA THR A 181 24.80 -0.56 38.71
C THR A 181 24.27 -1.15 37.40
N TYR A 182 24.50 -0.47 36.28
CA TYR A 182 24.05 -0.96 34.96
C TYR A 182 24.53 -2.38 34.64
N TRP A 183 25.73 -2.75 35.11
CA TRP A 183 26.33 -4.05 34.86
C TRP A 183 25.74 -5.15 35.75
N GLN A 184 25.41 -4.83 37.01
CA GLN A 184 24.66 -5.73 37.89
C GLN A 184 23.26 -5.97 37.35
N LEU A 185 22.54 -4.92 36.95
CA LEU A 185 21.21 -5.04 36.35
C LEU A 185 21.24 -5.87 35.06
N TYR A 186 22.21 -5.62 34.18
CA TYR A 186 22.41 -6.42 32.96
C TYR A 186 22.59 -7.91 33.30
N ARG A 187 23.48 -8.23 34.23
CA ARG A 187 23.78 -9.61 34.65
C ARG A 187 22.62 -10.28 35.39
N ALA A 188 21.75 -9.52 36.04
CA ALA A 188 20.55 -10.03 36.71
C ALA A 188 19.44 -10.43 35.74
N VAL A 189 19.36 -9.75 34.58
CA VAL A 189 18.17 -9.78 33.73
C VAL A 189 18.38 -10.57 32.43
N VAL A 190 19.60 -10.63 31.91
CA VAL A 190 19.96 -11.36 30.68
C VAL A 190 20.31 -12.81 31.00
N ARG A 191 19.72 -13.78 30.28
CA ARG A 191 20.01 -15.21 30.43
C ARG A 191 21.19 -15.62 29.53
N LEU A 192 21.87 -16.71 29.89
CA LEU A 192 23.08 -17.21 29.19
C LEU A 192 22.94 -17.44 27.68
N ASN A 193 21.72 -17.69 27.18
CA ASN A 193 21.43 -17.95 25.76
C ASN A 193 20.82 -16.74 25.02
N GLU A 194 20.89 -15.53 25.58
CA GLU A 194 20.25 -14.33 25.01
C GLU A 194 21.28 -13.32 24.48
N THR A 195 21.09 -12.86 23.24
CA THR A 195 22.02 -11.96 22.52
C THR A 195 21.82 -10.47 22.84
N PHE A 196 21.38 -10.13 24.05
CA PHE A 196 21.11 -8.73 24.43
C PHE A 196 22.41 -7.99 24.74
N ASP A 197 22.74 -6.94 23.97
CA ASP A 197 23.99 -6.17 24.15
C ASP A 197 23.92 -5.22 25.36
N ASN A 198 24.94 -5.25 26.23
CA ASN A 198 25.05 -4.38 27.41
C ASN A 198 25.04 -2.87 27.08
N LYS A 199 25.51 -2.49 25.88
CA LYS A 199 25.45 -1.10 25.39
C LYS A 199 24.02 -0.63 25.18
N THR A 200 23.07 -1.55 24.96
CA THR A 200 21.65 -1.23 24.81
C THR A 200 21.08 -0.69 26.12
N LEU A 201 21.29 -1.38 27.25
CA LEU A 201 20.87 -0.92 28.58
C LEU A 201 21.54 0.42 28.95
N LEU A 202 22.84 0.56 28.68
CA LEU A 202 23.55 1.83 28.88
C LEU A 202 22.96 2.97 28.03
N SER A 203 22.53 2.70 26.80
CA SER A 203 21.90 3.69 25.92
C SER A 203 20.49 4.10 26.38
N TRP A 204 19.78 3.24 27.13
CA TRP A 204 18.50 3.56 27.77
C TRP A 204 18.70 4.51 28.96
N ILE A 205 19.67 4.21 29.84
CA ILE A 205 20.08 5.05 30.98
C ILE A 205 20.53 6.45 30.50
N GLN A 206 21.27 6.51 29.39
CA GLN A 206 21.69 7.75 28.75
C GLN A 206 20.57 8.47 27.97
N GLY A 207 19.38 7.88 27.83
CA GLY A 207 18.26 8.44 27.05
C GLY A 207 18.46 8.47 25.53
N LYS A 208 19.54 7.87 25.01
CA LYS A 208 19.88 7.86 23.58
C LYS A 208 19.03 6.89 22.76
N ARG A 209 18.49 5.85 23.39
CA ARG A 209 17.56 4.88 22.80
C ARG A 209 16.49 4.51 23.83
N VAL A 210 15.40 3.93 23.34
CA VAL A 210 14.36 3.32 24.17
C VAL A 210 14.11 1.87 23.73
N PRO A 211 13.57 1.01 24.61
CA PRO A 211 13.06 -0.32 24.26
C PRO A 211 12.09 -0.27 23.06
N GLN A 212 12.29 -1.13 22.06
CA GLN A 212 11.46 -1.20 20.84
C GLN A 212 11.21 -2.62 20.29
N SER A 213 11.95 -3.64 20.75
CA SER A 213 11.77 -5.03 20.32
C SER A 213 11.09 -5.89 21.38
N VAL A 214 10.50 -7.02 20.97
CA VAL A 214 9.92 -8.02 21.89
C VAL A 214 10.94 -8.41 22.96
N ALA A 215 12.16 -8.78 22.55
CA ALA A 215 13.27 -9.06 23.46
C ALA A 215 13.60 -7.89 24.40
N SER A 216 13.53 -6.63 23.95
CA SER A 216 13.77 -5.46 24.82
C SER A 216 12.68 -5.33 25.90
N PHE A 217 11.44 -5.68 25.57
CA PHE A 217 10.32 -5.63 26.52
C PHE A 217 10.31 -6.81 27.48
N ASP A 218 10.80 -7.98 27.08
CA ASP A 218 11.02 -9.09 28.00
C ASP A 218 12.12 -8.78 29.02
N ILE A 219 13.15 -8.03 28.62
CA ILE A 219 14.12 -7.43 29.54
C ILE A 219 13.43 -6.41 30.48
N LEU A 220 12.57 -5.51 29.97
CA LEU A 220 11.80 -4.60 30.85
C LEU A 220 10.95 -5.35 31.88
N ARG A 221 10.14 -6.33 31.45
CA ARG A 221 9.26 -7.13 32.33
C ARG A 221 10.04 -7.78 33.48
N ARG A 222 11.26 -8.24 33.22
CA ARG A 222 12.16 -8.80 34.24
C ARG A 222 12.72 -7.73 35.19
N ILE A 223 12.99 -6.51 34.71
CA ILE A 223 13.35 -5.36 35.56
C ILE A 223 12.15 -4.98 36.45
N GLU A 224 10.92 -4.95 35.90
CA GLU A 224 9.69 -4.71 36.66
C GLU A 224 9.50 -5.77 37.76
N GLN A 225 9.63 -7.05 37.41
CA GLN A 225 9.56 -8.16 38.38
C GLN A 225 10.65 -8.07 39.46
N ARG A 226 11.91 -7.81 39.08
CA ARG A 226 13.04 -7.64 40.00
C ARG A 226 12.77 -6.56 41.04
N TYR A 227 12.25 -5.41 40.62
CA TYR A 227 11.95 -4.26 41.47
C TYR A 227 10.54 -4.27 42.07
N ARG A 228 9.77 -5.36 41.86
CA ARG A 228 8.36 -5.52 42.30
C ARG A 228 7.44 -4.37 41.85
N LEU A 229 7.67 -3.85 40.65
CA LEU A 229 6.88 -2.79 40.04
C LEU A 229 5.64 -3.38 39.35
N PRO A 230 4.55 -2.60 39.18
CA PRO A 230 3.40 -3.01 38.39
C PRO A 230 3.81 -3.41 36.96
N TYR A 231 3.17 -4.46 36.43
CA TYR A 231 3.42 -4.91 35.06
C TYR A 231 3.08 -3.81 34.05
N GLY A 232 4.05 -3.44 33.21
CA GLY A 232 3.90 -2.35 32.23
C GLY A 232 4.31 -0.96 32.74
N TYR A 233 4.73 -0.82 34.01
CA TYR A 233 5.16 0.45 34.59
C TYR A 233 6.20 1.21 33.75
N PHE A 234 7.21 0.53 33.19
CA PHE A 234 8.18 1.20 32.32
C PHE A 234 7.62 1.47 30.93
N LYS A 235 6.71 0.61 30.43
CA LYS A 235 6.06 0.76 29.13
C LYS A 235 5.22 2.03 29.07
N ASP A 236 4.44 2.31 30.10
CA ASP A 236 3.55 3.47 30.14
C ASP A 236 4.34 4.79 30.12
N LYS A 237 5.58 4.76 30.60
CA LYS A 237 6.52 5.89 30.59
C LYS A 237 7.37 5.98 29.32
N LEU A 238 7.19 5.09 28.34
CA LEU A 238 7.86 5.17 27.04
C LEU A 238 7.20 6.23 26.14
N PRO A 239 7.97 6.97 25.32
CA PRO A 239 7.42 7.97 24.39
C PRO A 239 6.61 7.36 23.23
N HIS A 240 6.42 6.04 23.19
CA HIS A 240 5.93 5.25 22.05
C HIS A 240 4.96 4.12 22.44
N GLN A 241 4.02 4.37 23.36
CA GLN A 241 2.94 3.42 23.72
C GLN A 241 2.16 2.87 22.50
N ALA A 242 2.12 3.63 21.41
CA ALA A 242 1.34 3.38 20.19
C ALA A 242 1.97 2.41 19.18
N ARG A 243 3.23 2.01 19.36
CA ARG A 243 3.97 1.19 18.38
C ARG A 243 4.03 -0.26 18.85
N SER A 244 3.54 -1.19 18.04
CA SER A 244 3.75 -2.63 18.28
C SER A 244 5.22 -2.99 18.23
N LEU A 245 5.59 -4.03 18.97
CA LEU A 245 6.97 -4.43 19.16
C LEU A 245 7.62 -4.97 17.89
N CYS A 246 8.90 -4.64 17.69
CA CYS A 246 9.68 -5.18 16.60
C CYS A 246 10.17 -6.60 16.93
N GLY A 247 10.14 -7.50 15.94
CA GLY A 247 10.74 -8.84 16.06
C GLY A 247 9.82 -9.95 16.57
N HIS A 248 8.49 -9.80 16.44
CA HIS A 248 7.59 -10.96 16.57
C HIS A 248 7.97 -12.05 15.56
N ASP A 249 8.06 -13.31 16.02
CA ASP A 249 8.13 -14.44 15.11
C ASP A 249 6.80 -14.61 14.37
N LEU A 250 6.90 -14.56 13.06
CA LEU A 250 5.82 -14.54 12.10
C LEU A 250 6.05 -15.58 10.98
N GLY A 251 7.00 -16.51 11.17
CA GLY A 251 7.34 -17.55 10.21
C GLY A 251 7.67 -17.02 8.81
N ASP A 252 7.21 -17.73 7.78
CA ASP A 252 7.50 -17.51 6.36
C ASP A 252 6.72 -16.31 5.74
N ILE A 253 6.31 -15.32 6.53
CA ILE A 253 5.67 -14.10 6.03
C ILE A 253 6.70 -13.15 5.41
N SER A 254 6.41 -12.69 4.19
CA SER A 254 7.26 -11.78 3.40
C SER A 254 7.63 -10.49 4.16
N ALA A 255 8.81 -9.93 3.88
CA ALA A 255 9.27 -8.72 4.57
C ALA A 255 8.35 -7.49 4.34
N ALA A 256 7.63 -7.44 3.21
CA ALA A 256 6.68 -6.38 2.90
C ALA A 256 5.38 -6.53 3.72
N GLU A 257 4.79 -7.72 3.73
CA GLU A 257 3.59 -8.03 4.53
C GLU A 257 3.87 -7.90 6.02
N ARG A 258 5.03 -8.40 6.49
CA ARG A 258 5.49 -8.31 7.88
C ARG A 258 5.51 -6.87 8.40
N ARG A 259 5.95 -5.90 7.58
CA ARG A 259 5.96 -4.46 7.93
C ARG A 259 4.56 -3.86 8.04
N ARG A 260 3.60 -4.34 7.24
CA ARG A 260 2.20 -3.89 7.29
C ARG A 260 1.50 -4.47 8.53
N ILE A 261 1.61 -5.79 8.73
CA ILE A 261 0.98 -6.50 9.85
C ILE A 261 1.55 -6.05 11.20
N SER A 262 2.87 -5.82 11.31
CA SER A 262 3.53 -5.62 12.61
C SER A 262 2.90 -4.51 13.44
N LEU A 263 2.46 -3.40 12.82
CA LEU A 263 1.84 -2.24 13.49
C LEU A 263 0.48 -2.53 14.14
N HIS A 264 -0.12 -3.69 13.87
CA HIS A 264 -1.47 -4.06 14.31
C HIS A 264 -1.48 -5.30 15.24
N LEU A 265 -0.31 -5.83 15.59
CA LEU A 265 -0.19 -6.94 16.54
C LEU A 265 -0.15 -6.42 17.99
N PRO A 266 -0.70 -7.16 18.96
CA PRO A 266 -0.54 -6.84 20.37
C PRO A 266 0.88 -7.14 20.85
N ASP A 267 1.31 -6.43 21.90
CA ASP A 267 2.70 -6.47 22.35
C ASP A 267 3.08 -7.83 22.99
N ASP A 268 2.08 -8.61 23.43
CA ASP A 268 2.20 -9.98 23.93
C ASP A 268 1.98 -11.06 22.84
N PHE A 269 1.84 -10.68 21.56
CA PHE A 269 1.48 -11.60 20.48
C PHE A 269 2.33 -12.88 20.45
N SER A 270 3.65 -12.76 20.68
CA SER A 270 4.58 -13.90 20.66
C SER A 270 4.35 -14.92 21.78
N SER A 271 3.75 -14.51 22.91
CA SER A 271 3.39 -15.39 24.03
C SER A 271 2.00 -16.02 23.89
N LEU A 272 1.19 -15.60 22.91
CA LEU A 272 -0.15 -16.15 22.72
C LEU A 272 -0.14 -17.56 22.12
N PRO A 273 -1.14 -18.41 22.45
CA PRO A 273 -1.35 -19.71 21.81
C PRO A 273 -1.41 -19.60 20.28
N PHE A 274 -0.93 -20.63 19.58
CA PHE A 274 -0.86 -20.63 18.10
C PHE A 274 -2.20 -20.33 17.43
N THR A 275 -3.29 -20.92 17.93
CA THR A 275 -4.67 -20.66 17.45
C THR A 275 -5.04 -19.18 17.55
N LYS A 276 -4.73 -18.55 18.69
CA LYS A 276 -4.97 -17.12 18.95
C LYS A 276 -4.09 -16.21 18.09
N ARG A 277 -2.83 -16.61 17.84
CA ARG A 277 -1.94 -15.90 16.89
C ARG A 277 -2.49 -15.95 15.48
N GLN A 278 -2.98 -17.10 15.03
CA GLN A 278 -3.58 -17.27 13.71
C GLN A 278 -4.87 -16.44 13.56
N GLU A 279 -5.76 -16.47 14.55
CA GLU A 279 -6.98 -15.64 14.63
C GLU A 279 -6.66 -14.15 14.44
N ILE A 280 -5.67 -13.62 15.16
CA ILE A 280 -5.24 -12.22 15.06
C ILE A 280 -4.67 -11.92 13.67
N LEU A 281 -3.82 -12.78 13.12
CA LEU A 281 -3.22 -12.57 11.79
C LEU A 281 -4.29 -12.54 10.69
N ASP A 282 -5.24 -13.47 10.72
CA ASP A 282 -6.30 -13.56 9.73
C ASP A 282 -7.29 -12.40 9.88
N TRP A 283 -7.58 -11.95 11.11
CA TRP A 283 -8.34 -10.72 11.35
C TRP A 283 -7.61 -9.48 10.80
N VAL A 284 -6.32 -9.29 11.07
CA VAL A 284 -5.53 -8.15 10.55
C VAL A 284 -5.50 -8.17 9.02
N ARG A 285 -5.27 -9.33 8.39
CA ARG A 285 -5.28 -9.50 6.93
C ARG A 285 -6.64 -9.17 6.32
N ARG A 286 -7.72 -9.67 6.91
CA ARG A 286 -9.10 -9.53 6.42
C ARG A 286 -9.63 -8.11 6.61
N VAL A 287 -9.48 -7.54 7.81
CA VAL A 287 -10.12 -6.26 8.18
C VAL A 287 -9.20 -5.07 7.87
N ILE A 288 -7.94 -5.11 8.29
CA ILE A 288 -7.04 -3.95 8.14
C ILE A 288 -6.34 -3.95 6.78
N ILE A 289 -5.68 -5.04 6.38
CA ILE A 289 -4.85 -5.00 5.17
C ILE A 289 -5.72 -4.94 3.91
N SER A 290 -6.53 -5.98 3.67
CA SER A 290 -7.41 -6.02 2.49
C SER A 290 -8.71 -5.24 2.71
N GLY A 291 -9.28 -5.31 3.91
CA GLY A 291 -10.65 -4.84 4.18
C GLY A 291 -11.64 -5.56 3.29
N SER A 292 -11.53 -6.87 3.20
CA SER A 292 -12.10 -7.68 2.13
C SER A 292 -13.63 -7.77 2.22
N THR A 293 -14.29 -6.95 1.43
CA THR A 293 -15.69 -7.13 1.04
C THR A 293 -15.79 -8.17 -0.08
N GLU A 294 -16.99 -8.67 -0.39
CA GLU A 294 -17.20 -9.61 -1.51
C GLU A 294 -16.72 -9.04 -2.84
N TYR A 295 -17.07 -7.78 -3.10
CA TYR A 295 -16.57 -7.03 -4.25
C TYR A 295 -15.03 -7.01 -4.30
N ARG A 296 -14.32 -6.78 -3.18
CA ARG A 296 -12.84 -6.75 -3.20
C ARG A 296 -12.24 -8.12 -3.46
N ARG A 297 -12.88 -9.20 -2.99
CA ARG A 297 -12.47 -10.58 -3.33
C ARG A 297 -12.63 -10.85 -4.83
N TYR A 298 -13.78 -10.46 -5.41
CA TYR A 298 -14.00 -10.51 -6.85
C TYR A 298 -12.96 -9.67 -7.62
N GLN A 299 -12.72 -8.43 -7.20
CA GLN A 299 -11.79 -7.52 -7.87
C GLN A 299 -10.35 -8.07 -7.85
N ALA A 300 -9.89 -8.60 -6.71
CA ALA A 300 -8.59 -9.23 -6.58
C ALA A 300 -8.46 -10.52 -7.44
N ALA A 301 -9.55 -11.27 -7.64
CA ALA A 301 -9.57 -12.40 -8.56
C ALA A 301 -9.55 -11.95 -10.03
N ALA A 302 -10.32 -10.92 -10.39
CA ALA A 302 -10.39 -10.35 -11.73
C ALA A 302 -9.05 -9.72 -12.16
N ILE A 303 -8.32 -9.06 -11.27
CA ILE A 303 -6.99 -8.47 -11.54
C ILE A 303 -5.95 -9.52 -11.94
N LYS A 304 -6.07 -10.76 -11.45
CA LYS A 304 -5.19 -11.89 -11.85
C LYS A 304 -5.45 -12.36 -13.29
N GLN A 305 -6.63 -12.08 -13.84
CA GLN A 305 -7.02 -12.43 -15.20
C GLN A 305 -6.85 -11.21 -16.10
N ARG A 306 -5.60 -10.88 -16.46
CA ARG A 306 -5.28 -9.75 -17.34
C ARG A 306 -5.64 -10.08 -18.79
N TYR A 307 -6.28 -9.14 -19.49
CA TYR A 307 -6.71 -9.28 -20.89
C TYR A 307 -6.75 -7.95 -21.68
N ALA A 308 -5.96 -6.95 -21.31
CA ALA A 308 -5.99 -5.66 -22.01
C ALA A 308 -5.13 -5.68 -23.30
N ILE A 309 -5.53 -4.87 -24.28
CA ILE A 309 -4.62 -4.37 -25.31
C ILE A 309 -4.05 -3.02 -24.88
N ARG A 310 -2.71 -2.90 -24.88
CA ARG A 310 -1.98 -1.65 -24.67
C ARG A 310 -1.86 -0.87 -25.97
N PHE A 311 -1.77 0.45 -25.88
CA PHE A 311 -1.58 1.34 -27.03
C PHE A 311 -0.24 2.07 -26.91
N PRO A 312 0.87 1.50 -27.44
CA PRO A 312 2.18 2.15 -27.38
C PRO A 312 2.16 3.51 -28.08
N GLY A 313 2.88 4.49 -27.53
CA GLY A 313 2.96 5.85 -28.08
C GLY A 313 1.75 6.75 -27.84
N VAL A 314 0.56 6.21 -27.52
CA VAL A 314 -0.65 7.01 -27.21
C VAL A 314 -0.69 7.37 -25.72
N THR A 315 0.32 8.12 -25.25
CA THR A 315 0.40 8.58 -23.85
C THR A 315 -0.10 10.02 -23.72
N TYR A 316 -1.32 10.19 -23.21
CA TYR A 316 -1.77 11.45 -22.61
C TYR A 316 -1.58 11.38 -21.09
N GLY A 317 -0.81 12.30 -20.54
CA GLY A 317 -0.70 12.53 -19.09
C GLY A 317 0.30 11.69 -18.30
N GLY A 318 1.60 11.85 -18.61
CA GLY A 318 2.71 11.76 -17.63
C GLY A 318 2.96 10.46 -16.86
N GLY A 319 2.16 9.42 -17.05
CA GLY A 319 2.34 8.10 -16.46
C GLY A 319 2.99 7.16 -17.46
N THR A 320 4.14 6.58 -17.08
CA THR A 320 4.54 5.28 -17.64
C THR A 320 3.40 4.27 -17.43
N LEU A 321 3.22 3.34 -18.37
CA LEU A 321 2.09 2.39 -18.40
C LEU A 321 2.18 1.30 -17.30
N SER A 322 2.07 1.71 -16.04
CA SER A 322 1.72 0.86 -14.90
C SER A 322 0.28 0.33 -15.09
N PRO A 323 0.04 -0.99 -15.16
CA PRO A 323 -1.27 -1.58 -15.44
C PRO A 323 -2.30 -1.32 -14.32
N ARG A 324 -2.95 -0.16 -14.40
CA ARG A 324 -4.08 0.20 -13.54
C ARG A 324 -5.27 -0.75 -13.76
N SER A 325 -5.88 -1.14 -12.65
CA SER A 325 -6.87 -2.20 -12.56
C SER A 325 -8.31 -1.73 -12.80
N PHE A 326 -9.09 -2.61 -13.43
CA PHE A 326 -10.56 -2.70 -13.44
C PHE A 326 -11.26 -2.08 -12.22
N ALA A 327 -11.74 -0.83 -12.36
CA ALA A 327 -12.80 -0.22 -11.52
C ALA A 327 -13.32 1.14 -12.04
N SER A 328 -13.03 1.54 -13.29
CA SER A 328 -13.18 2.94 -13.73
C SER A 328 -14.59 3.36 -14.18
N ALA A 329 -15.56 2.46 -14.31
CA ALA A 329 -16.94 2.83 -14.67
C ALA A 329 -17.99 2.14 -13.78
N ALA A 330 -18.47 2.89 -12.80
CA ALA A 330 -19.86 2.85 -12.38
C ALA A 330 -20.17 4.18 -11.67
N GLY A 331 -20.53 5.20 -12.45
CA GLY A 331 -20.91 6.52 -11.94
C GLY A 331 -19.76 7.45 -11.55
N ALA A 332 -20.09 8.74 -11.40
CA ALA A 332 -19.36 9.58 -10.47
C ALA A 332 -19.44 8.91 -9.08
N HIS A 333 -18.38 9.02 -8.29
CA HIS A 333 -18.10 8.17 -7.13
C HIS A 333 -17.51 6.79 -7.45
N GLN A 334 -16.18 6.74 -7.66
CA GLN A 334 -15.32 5.60 -7.28
C GLN A 334 -13.81 5.88 -7.34
N ASN A 335 -13.11 5.57 -6.24
CA ASN A 335 -11.66 5.37 -6.16
C ASN A 335 -11.39 4.44 -4.96
N ILE A 336 -11.42 3.11 -5.17
CA ILE A 336 -11.03 2.12 -4.15
C ILE A 336 -10.27 0.95 -4.79
N ALA A 337 -9.16 0.58 -4.14
CA ALA A 337 -8.35 -0.63 -4.31
C ALA A 337 -7.70 -0.86 -5.69
N GLN A 338 -6.43 -0.43 -5.77
CA GLN A 338 -5.38 -1.13 -6.51
C GLN A 338 -4.38 -1.63 -5.47
N GLU A 339 -4.14 -2.94 -5.41
CA GLU A 339 -3.09 -3.51 -4.56
C GLU A 339 -2.10 -4.30 -5.44
N LEU A 340 -0.82 -3.95 -5.27
CA LEU A 340 0.38 -4.71 -5.65
C LEU A 340 0.64 -4.90 -7.15
N GLU A 341 1.46 -3.98 -7.70
CA GLU A 341 2.34 -4.30 -8.82
C GLU A 341 3.55 -5.08 -8.28
N ASP A 342 3.64 -6.34 -8.66
CA ASP A 342 4.89 -7.08 -8.72
C ASP A 342 5.44 -6.90 -10.15
N PRO A 343 6.67 -6.35 -10.33
CA PRO A 343 7.22 -6.05 -11.66
C PRO A 343 7.37 -7.28 -12.58
N ASP A 344 7.35 -8.51 -12.04
CA ASP A 344 7.49 -9.74 -12.83
C ASP A 344 6.14 -10.29 -13.39
N LEU A 345 4.99 -9.63 -13.13
CA LEU A 345 3.66 -10.09 -13.58
C LEU A 345 3.24 -9.57 -14.99
N LEU A 346 4.16 -9.58 -15.95
CA LEU A 346 3.94 -8.99 -17.29
C LEU A 346 3.23 -9.89 -18.34
N SER A 347 2.90 -11.15 -18.00
CA SER A 347 2.24 -12.07 -18.92
C SER A 347 0.71 -11.85 -18.98
N GLY A 348 0.16 -11.65 -20.19
CA GLY A 348 -1.29 -11.56 -20.45
C GLY A 348 -1.81 -10.21 -21.00
N VAL A 349 -0.95 -9.23 -21.24
CA VAL A 349 -1.31 -7.94 -21.84
C VAL A 349 -0.58 -7.78 -23.17
N VAL A 350 -1.32 -7.68 -24.27
CA VAL A 350 -0.77 -7.63 -25.64
C VAL A 350 -0.69 -6.18 -26.11
N ASP A 351 0.32 -5.82 -26.89
CA ASP A 351 0.41 -4.48 -27.47
C ASP A 351 -0.38 -4.39 -28.77
N ALA A 352 -1.02 -3.25 -29.01
CA ALA A 352 -1.83 -3.00 -30.20
C ALA A 352 -0.97 -3.09 -31.47
N PRO A 353 -1.47 -3.73 -32.55
CA PRO A 353 -0.83 -3.63 -33.86
C PRO A 353 -0.71 -2.16 -34.28
N PRO A 354 0.32 -1.78 -35.05
CA PRO A 354 0.56 -0.38 -35.44
C PRO A 354 -0.68 0.33 -36.00
N ARG A 355 -1.47 -0.37 -36.83
CA ARG A 355 -2.75 0.10 -37.37
C ARG A 355 -3.77 0.46 -36.27
N LEU A 356 -4.06 -0.45 -35.35
CA LEU A 356 -5.01 -0.21 -34.26
C LEU A 356 -4.50 0.89 -33.31
N ALA A 357 -3.18 1.01 -33.15
CA ALA A 357 -2.55 2.10 -32.42
C ALA A 357 -2.72 3.46 -33.10
N MET A 358 -2.60 3.54 -34.43
CA MET A 358 -2.90 4.75 -35.20
C MET A 358 -4.38 5.14 -35.11
N GLU A 359 -5.30 4.18 -35.28
CA GLU A 359 -6.75 4.43 -35.15
C GLU A 359 -7.11 5.01 -33.75
N MET A 360 -6.49 4.48 -32.68
CA MET A 360 -6.64 5.05 -31.33
C MET A 360 -6.03 6.46 -31.22
N ALA A 361 -4.82 6.67 -31.77
CA ALA A 361 -4.17 7.98 -31.75
C ALA A 361 -5.03 9.05 -32.45
N ASP A 362 -5.67 8.68 -33.57
CA ASP A 362 -6.56 9.55 -34.34
C ASP A 362 -7.86 9.87 -33.62
N LEU A 363 -8.48 8.88 -32.97
CA LEU A 363 -9.63 9.12 -32.10
C LEU A 363 -9.30 10.08 -30.95
N ILE A 364 -8.14 9.88 -30.30
CA ILE A 364 -7.71 10.73 -29.19
C ILE A 364 -7.41 12.14 -29.69
N ARG A 365 -6.63 12.29 -30.77
CA ARG A 365 -6.39 13.58 -31.45
C ARG A 365 -7.69 14.29 -31.79
N PHE A 366 -8.65 13.59 -32.40
CA PHE A 366 -9.97 14.16 -32.69
C PHE A 366 -10.71 14.61 -31.43
N LYS A 367 -10.71 13.83 -30.34
CA LYS A 367 -11.44 14.18 -29.11
C LYS A 367 -10.71 15.16 -28.17
N THR A 368 -9.40 15.37 -28.28
CA THR A 368 -8.63 16.27 -27.39
C THR A 368 -8.19 17.60 -28.02
N SER A 369 -8.08 17.70 -29.35
CA SER A 369 -7.66 18.95 -30.02
C SER A 369 -8.53 20.15 -29.65
N THR A 370 -7.94 21.36 -29.57
CA THR A 370 -8.70 22.59 -29.26
C THR A 370 -9.75 22.88 -30.32
N LEU A 371 -9.34 22.89 -31.60
CA LEU A 371 -10.21 23.06 -32.77
C LEU A 371 -10.34 21.74 -33.53
N THR A 372 -11.43 21.56 -34.27
CA THR A 372 -11.55 20.45 -35.22
C THR A 372 -10.73 20.71 -36.48
N ALA A 373 -10.30 19.63 -37.15
CA ALA A 373 -9.71 19.73 -38.47
C ALA A 373 -10.77 20.14 -39.51
N ILE A 374 -10.34 20.80 -40.59
CA ILE A 374 -11.21 21.18 -41.70
C ILE A 374 -11.92 19.94 -42.26
N GLY A 375 -13.22 20.03 -42.50
CA GLY A 375 -14.06 18.92 -42.95
C GLY A 375 -14.60 18.02 -41.83
N PHE A 376 -14.12 18.16 -40.59
CA PHE A 376 -14.60 17.38 -39.45
C PHE A 376 -15.45 18.20 -38.47
N GLN A 377 -16.56 17.62 -38.03
CA GLN A 377 -17.40 18.17 -36.96
C GLN A 377 -17.27 17.33 -35.69
N ARG A 378 -17.40 17.96 -34.52
CA ARG A 378 -17.23 17.29 -33.23
C ARG A 378 -18.14 17.89 -32.17
N ASN A 379 -18.81 17.01 -31.42
CA ASN A 379 -19.47 17.35 -30.17
C ASN A 379 -18.63 16.86 -28.98
N GLY A 380 -18.40 17.78 -28.03
CA GLY A 380 -17.63 17.58 -26.81
C GLY A 380 -16.11 17.48 -27.02
N VAL A 381 -15.36 17.88 -25.99
CA VAL A 381 -13.90 17.70 -25.90
C VAL A 381 -13.60 16.81 -24.70
N TRP A 382 -12.72 15.84 -24.85
CA TRP A 382 -12.23 15.03 -23.74
C TRP A 382 -11.09 15.75 -23.03
N GLY A 383 -11.24 15.95 -21.72
CA GLY A 383 -10.11 16.29 -20.85
C GLY A 383 -9.13 15.12 -20.73
N GLU A 384 -7.93 15.41 -20.25
CA GLU A 384 -6.81 14.46 -20.08
C GLU A 384 -7.24 13.17 -19.37
N GLU A 385 -7.87 13.26 -18.19
CA GLU A 385 -8.32 12.06 -17.48
C GLU A 385 -9.42 11.28 -18.21
N THR A 386 -10.31 11.97 -18.94
CA THR A 386 -11.34 11.32 -19.76
C THR A 386 -10.71 10.57 -20.92
N ALA A 387 -9.73 11.16 -21.60
CA ALA A 387 -8.99 10.52 -22.68
C ALA A 387 -8.26 9.26 -22.17
N SER A 388 -7.51 9.36 -21.07
CA SER A 388 -6.84 8.20 -20.45
C SER A 388 -7.83 7.10 -20.08
N GLN A 389 -8.99 7.45 -19.51
CA GLN A 389 -10.05 6.49 -19.18
C GLN A 389 -10.59 5.79 -20.44
N LYS A 390 -10.86 6.52 -21.54
CA LYS A 390 -11.38 5.90 -22.76
C LYS A 390 -10.36 4.98 -23.44
N ILE A 391 -9.06 5.31 -23.39
CA ILE A 391 -7.99 4.40 -23.85
C ILE A 391 -8.03 3.07 -23.07
N GLU A 392 -8.10 3.12 -21.74
CA GLU A 392 -8.20 1.92 -20.89
C GLU A 392 -9.46 1.10 -21.22
N HIS A 393 -10.62 1.75 -21.30
CA HIS A 393 -11.90 1.09 -21.56
C HIS A 393 -11.93 0.36 -22.92
N LEU A 394 -11.43 1.01 -23.98
CA LEU A 394 -11.36 0.45 -25.32
C LEU A 394 -10.29 -0.66 -25.40
N GLY A 395 -9.14 -0.49 -24.74
CA GLY A 395 -8.13 -1.53 -24.62
C GLY A 395 -8.62 -2.80 -23.91
N LEU A 396 -9.51 -2.66 -22.92
CA LEU A 396 -10.20 -3.78 -22.28
C LEU A 396 -11.25 -4.43 -23.19
N MET A 397 -11.92 -3.68 -24.06
CA MET A 397 -12.88 -4.23 -25.03
C MET A 397 -12.17 -5.01 -26.14
N PHE A 398 -11.19 -4.39 -26.81
CA PHE A 398 -10.41 -5.06 -27.85
C PHE A 398 -9.61 -6.26 -27.32
N GLY A 399 -9.08 -6.16 -26.10
CA GLY A 399 -8.41 -7.29 -25.46
C GLY A 399 -9.33 -8.44 -25.04
N ALA A 400 -10.62 -8.17 -24.77
CA ALA A 400 -11.62 -9.22 -24.60
C ALA A 400 -11.94 -9.95 -25.92
N LEU A 401 -12.02 -9.19 -27.03
CA LEU A 401 -12.14 -9.77 -28.38
C LEU A 401 -10.91 -10.61 -28.74
N ALA A 402 -9.71 -10.15 -28.39
CA ALA A 402 -8.45 -10.84 -28.70
C ALA A 402 -8.19 -12.10 -27.86
N ALA A 403 -8.66 -12.13 -26.61
CA ALA A 403 -8.33 -13.21 -25.68
C ALA A 403 -8.92 -14.56 -26.11
N SER A 404 -8.18 -15.65 -25.86
CA SER A 404 -8.60 -17.00 -26.27
C SER A 404 -9.91 -17.46 -25.59
N PRO A 405 -10.83 -18.14 -26.32
CA PRO A 405 -12.02 -18.77 -25.75
C PRO A 405 -11.70 -19.85 -24.71
N ASN A 406 -10.58 -20.55 -24.88
CA ASN A 406 -10.14 -21.63 -24.00
C ASN A 406 -9.30 -21.14 -22.80
N GLY A 407 -8.94 -19.86 -22.76
CA GLY A 407 -8.17 -19.27 -21.66
C GLY A 407 -9.02 -18.94 -20.43
N ALA A 408 -8.38 -18.59 -19.31
CA ALA A 408 -9.06 -18.11 -18.09
C ALA A 408 -9.90 -16.83 -18.30
N VAL A 409 -9.77 -16.20 -19.47
CA VAL A 409 -10.53 -15.02 -19.88
C VAL A 409 -11.77 -15.40 -20.70
N ARG A 410 -11.78 -16.55 -21.38
CA ARG A 410 -12.83 -16.98 -22.31
C ARG A 410 -13.25 -15.89 -23.31
N GLY A 411 -12.28 -15.24 -23.94
CA GLY A 411 -12.55 -14.16 -24.91
C GLY A 411 -13.04 -14.68 -26.26
N CYS A 412 -13.15 -13.80 -27.26
CA CYS A 412 -13.66 -14.19 -28.58
C CYS A 412 -12.63 -14.94 -29.45
N GLY A 413 -11.33 -14.75 -29.20
CA GLY A 413 -10.25 -15.33 -30.01
C GLY A 413 -10.00 -14.65 -31.35
N VAL A 414 -10.50 -13.41 -31.56
CA VAL A 414 -10.24 -12.65 -32.79
C VAL A 414 -8.74 -12.39 -32.93
N PRO A 415 -8.10 -12.76 -34.06
CA PRO A 415 -6.68 -12.49 -34.29
C PRO A 415 -6.37 -11.00 -34.13
N VAL A 416 -5.34 -10.66 -33.36
CA VAL A 416 -5.02 -9.27 -33.02
C VAL A 416 -4.84 -8.40 -34.28
N SER A 417 -4.32 -8.97 -35.36
CA SER A 417 -4.15 -8.33 -36.67
C SER A 417 -5.45 -7.92 -37.36
N GLN A 418 -6.60 -8.53 -37.01
CA GLN A 418 -7.93 -8.24 -37.55
C GLN A 418 -8.71 -7.20 -36.71
N LEU A 419 -8.17 -6.76 -35.57
CA LEU A 419 -8.80 -5.76 -34.74
C LEU A 419 -8.70 -4.37 -35.38
N SER A 420 -9.85 -3.70 -35.49
CA SER A 420 -9.98 -2.31 -35.94
C SER A 420 -11.18 -1.67 -35.24
N PHE A 421 -11.15 -0.35 -35.09
CA PHE A 421 -12.29 0.47 -34.70
C PHE A 421 -13.50 0.33 -35.64
N GLY A 422 -13.28 -0.09 -36.90
CA GLY A 422 -14.37 -0.44 -37.83
C GLY A 422 -15.30 -1.55 -37.30
N LEU A 423 -14.81 -2.44 -36.43
CA LEU A 423 -15.64 -3.47 -35.78
C LEU A 423 -16.74 -2.87 -34.87
N LEU A 424 -16.53 -1.65 -34.35
CA LEU A 424 -17.42 -1.05 -33.35
C LEU A 424 -18.74 -0.50 -33.92
N ILE A 425 -18.92 -0.53 -35.24
CA ILE A 425 -20.20 -0.19 -35.89
C ILE A 425 -21.14 -1.40 -36.07
N PHE A 426 -20.70 -2.63 -35.77
CA PHE A 426 -21.52 -3.83 -35.97
C PHE A 426 -22.26 -4.22 -34.67
N PRO A 427 -23.60 -4.36 -34.67
CA PRO A 427 -24.38 -4.73 -33.49
C PRO A 427 -23.90 -6.00 -32.78
N GLY A 428 -23.57 -7.06 -33.54
CA GLY A 428 -23.15 -8.34 -32.98
C GLY A 428 -21.91 -8.28 -32.10
N VAL A 429 -20.95 -7.39 -32.38
CA VAL A 429 -19.75 -7.17 -31.55
C VAL A 429 -20.12 -6.65 -30.16
N TRP A 430 -21.14 -5.80 -30.09
CA TRP A 430 -21.62 -5.23 -28.85
C TRP A 430 -22.48 -6.22 -28.07
N ASP A 431 -23.37 -6.94 -28.75
CA ASP A 431 -24.20 -7.96 -28.10
C ASP A 431 -23.35 -9.11 -27.55
N TRP A 432 -22.34 -9.58 -28.29
CA TRP A 432 -21.33 -10.51 -27.80
C TRP A 432 -20.60 -9.96 -26.57
N TYR A 433 -20.10 -8.71 -26.62
CA TYR A 433 -19.35 -8.12 -25.51
C TYR A 433 -20.21 -7.96 -24.26
N LEU A 434 -21.48 -7.58 -24.41
CA LEU A 434 -22.44 -7.47 -23.31
C LEU A 434 -22.72 -8.85 -22.68
N GLN A 435 -23.08 -9.86 -23.48
CA GLN A 435 -23.34 -11.22 -22.99
C GLN A 435 -22.09 -11.82 -22.32
N TRP A 436 -20.91 -11.61 -22.90
CA TRP A 436 -19.64 -12.06 -22.33
C TRP A 436 -19.34 -11.39 -20.97
N ARG A 437 -19.63 -10.09 -20.83
CA ARG A 437 -19.51 -9.36 -19.55
C ARG A 437 -20.50 -9.89 -18.51
N GLU A 438 -21.73 -10.18 -18.92
CA GLU A 438 -22.74 -10.80 -18.05
C GLU A 438 -22.31 -12.19 -17.59
N GLN A 439 -21.92 -13.09 -18.51
CA GLN A 439 -21.46 -14.44 -18.16
C GLN A 439 -20.24 -14.43 -17.23
N ARG A 440 -19.33 -13.44 -17.37
CA ARG A 440 -18.15 -13.31 -16.50
C ARG A 440 -18.48 -12.79 -15.10
N ARG A 441 -19.41 -11.84 -14.98
CA ARG A 441 -19.74 -11.17 -13.69
C ARG A 441 -20.95 -11.80 -12.98
N GLY A 442 -21.87 -12.40 -13.74
CA GLY A 442 -23.21 -12.82 -13.34
C GLY A 442 -24.31 -11.76 -13.56
N PHE A 443 -23.98 -10.53 -13.98
CA PHE A 443 -24.95 -9.44 -14.18
C PHE A 443 -24.34 -8.18 -14.85
N TYR A 444 -25.21 -7.29 -15.33
CA TYR A 444 -24.85 -5.99 -15.92
C TYR A 444 -24.65 -4.88 -14.88
N THR A 445 -23.81 -3.90 -15.20
CA THR A 445 -23.54 -2.71 -14.37
C THR A 445 -23.58 -1.43 -15.21
N LYS A 446 -23.47 -0.27 -14.55
CA LYS A 446 -23.35 1.03 -15.22
C LYS A 446 -22.19 1.11 -16.23
N TRP A 447 -21.14 0.29 -16.10
CA TRP A 447 -20.06 0.19 -17.10
C TRP A 447 -20.58 -0.11 -18.50
N GLU A 448 -21.49 -1.08 -18.62
CA GLU A 448 -21.95 -1.58 -19.91
C GLU A 448 -22.77 -0.50 -20.64
N GLU A 449 -23.57 0.27 -19.90
CA GLU A 449 -24.25 1.47 -20.41
C GLU A 449 -23.27 2.59 -20.77
N ASP A 450 -22.29 2.90 -19.91
CA ASP A 450 -21.27 3.93 -20.16
C ASP A 450 -20.46 3.63 -21.43
N MET A 451 -20.24 2.35 -21.76
CA MET A 451 -19.60 1.91 -23.00
C MET A 451 -20.51 2.07 -24.22
N LEU A 452 -21.79 1.70 -24.12
CA LEU A 452 -22.78 1.93 -25.19
C LEU A 452 -22.96 3.44 -25.48
N MET A 453 -22.95 4.28 -24.46
CA MET A 453 -22.96 5.74 -24.61
C MET A 453 -21.72 6.28 -25.33
N VAL A 454 -20.53 5.69 -25.07
CA VAL A 454 -19.33 6.01 -25.86
C VAL A 454 -19.55 5.63 -27.32
N ALA A 455 -20.03 4.41 -27.60
CA ALA A 455 -20.31 3.94 -28.96
C ALA A 455 -21.26 4.88 -29.72
N GLN A 456 -22.39 5.23 -29.10
CA GLN A 456 -23.35 6.21 -29.64
C GLN A 456 -22.67 7.56 -29.94
N SER A 457 -21.80 8.05 -29.05
CA SER A 457 -21.06 9.31 -29.25
C SER A 457 -20.05 9.27 -30.41
N LEU A 458 -19.66 8.08 -30.87
CA LEU A 458 -18.76 7.86 -31.99
C LEU A 458 -19.50 7.64 -33.32
N THR A 459 -20.75 7.20 -33.31
CA THR A 459 -21.58 7.01 -34.53
C THR A 459 -22.64 8.08 -34.78
N ARG A 460 -22.84 9.00 -33.82
CA ARG A 460 -23.80 10.12 -33.91
C ARG A 460 -23.69 10.87 -35.24
N THR A 461 -24.85 11.24 -35.79
CA THR A 461 -25.02 12.08 -36.98
C THR A 461 -24.11 13.31 -36.94
N ASP A 462 -23.44 13.56 -38.06
CA ASP A 462 -22.47 14.63 -38.37
C ASP A 462 -21.18 14.67 -37.51
N VAL A 463 -21.28 14.44 -36.19
CA VAL A 463 -20.21 14.70 -35.21
C VAL A 463 -19.51 13.43 -34.68
N GLY A 464 -19.97 12.25 -35.09
CA GLY A 464 -19.40 10.96 -34.69
C GLY A 464 -18.07 10.68 -35.38
N TRP A 465 -17.05 10.25 -34.63
CA TRP A 465 -15.73 9.95 -35.20
C TRP A 465 -15.78 8.77 -36.18
N LEU A 466 -16.40 7.65 -35.80
CA LEU A 466 -16.55 6.47 -36.69
C LEU A 466 -17.32 6.83 -37.96
N ARG A 467 -18.40 7.61 -37.83
CA ARG A 467 -19.20 8.09 -38.97
C ARG A 467 -18.35 8.84 -40.00
N GLN A 468 -17.41 9.67 -39.53
CA GLN A 468 -16.51 10.46 -40.37
C GLN A 468 -15.28 9.69 -40.91
N HIS A 469 -15.12 8.39 -40.59
CA HIS A 469 -13.96 7.57 -41.00
C HIS A 469 -14.38 6.26 -41.70
N PRO A 470 -15.05 6.30 -42.88
CA PRO A 470 -15.47 5.10 -43.61
C PRO A 470 -14.30 4.19 -44.04
N ALA A 471 -13.08 4.72 -44.17
CA ALA A 471 -11.88 3.94 -44.47
C ALA A 471 -11.59 2.81 -43.47
N LEU A 472 -12.11 2.90 -42.24
CA LEU A 472 -11.98 1.84 -41.22
C LEU A 472 -12.58 0.50 -41.66
N LEU A 473 -13.59 0.51 -42.55
CA LEU A 473 -14.23 -0.71 -43.05
C LEU A 473 -13.27 -1.62 -43.83
N GLN A 474 -12.25 -1.06 -44.50
CA GLN A 474 -11.26 -1.83 -45.27
C GLN A 474 -10.51 -2.87 -44.42
N ASN A 475 -10.41 -2.60 -43.11
CA ASN A 475 -9.73 -3.44 -42.12
C ASN A 475 -10.63 -4.53 -41.52
N VAL A 476 -11.95 -4.44 -41.72
CA VAL A 476 -12.92 -5.40 -41.17
C VAL A 476 -12.92 -6.69 -41.99
N ARG A 477 -13.10 -7.82 -41.31
CA ARG A 477 -13.29 -9.15 -41.90
C ARG A 477 -14.47 -9.83 -41.18
N PRO A 478 -15.16 -10.80 -41.81
CA PRO A 478 -16.19 -11.59 -41.15
C PRO A 478 -15.66 -12.23 -39.86
N ILE A 479 -16.51 -12.28 -38.84
CA ILE A 479 -16.22 -12.94 -37.56
C ILE A 479 -17.38 -13.90 -37.32
N GLU A 480 -17.08 -15.20 -37.24
CA GLU A 480 -18.08 -16.26 -37.11
C GLU A 480 -19.03 -16.00 -35.93
N GLY A 481 -20.34 -15.97 -36.21
CA GLY A 481 -21.39 -15.70 -35.22
C GLY A 481 -21.49 -14.26 -34.70
N ILE A 482 -20.68 -13.31 -35.21
CA ILE A 482 -20.63 -11.92 -34.71
C ILE A 482 -20.74 -10.86 -35.81
N ILE A 483 -20.12 -11.07 -36.97
CA ILE A 483 -20.21 -10.19 -38.15
C ILE A 483 -20.35 -11.04 -39.41
N ALA A 484 -21.49 -10.94 -40.09
CA ALA A 484 -21.73 -11.57 -41.38
C ALA A 484 -21.11 -10.76 -42.52
N GLN A 485 -20.76 -11.45 -43.62
CA GLN A 485 -20.23 -10.81 -44.83
C GLN A 485 -21.23 -9.82 -45.45
N GLU A 486 -22.53 -10.14 -45.40
CA GLU A 486 -23.62 -9.29 -45.88
C GLU A 486 -23.69 -7.93 -45.15
N GLU A 487 -23.38 -7.90 -43.84
CA GLU A 487 -23.36 -6.66 -43.05
C GLU A 487 -22.19 -5.76 -43.47
N ILE A 488 -21.03 -6.36 -43.78
CA ILE A 488 -19.85 -5.64 -44.30
C ILE A 488 -20.17 -5.04 -45.67
N GLU A 489 -20.86 -5.79 -46.53
CA GLU A 489 -21.31 -5.31 -47.85
C GLU A 489 -22.41 -4.25 -47.78
N PHE A 490 -23.27 -4.29 -46.75
CA PHE A 490 -24.19 -3.20 -46.46
C PHE A 490 -23.44 -1.93 -46.02
N ALA A 491 -22.52 -2.05 -45.06
CA ALA A 491 -21.68 -0.93 -44.59
C ALA A 491 -20.78 -0.34 -45.69
N ALA A 492 -20.39 -1.15 -46.69
CA ALA A 492 -19.61 -0.70 -47.85
C ALA A 492 -20.46 0.12 -48.84
N ARG A 493 -21.75 -0.21 -48.97
CA ARG A 493 -22.71 0.52 -49.80
C ARG A 493 -23.23 1.79 -49.13
N ASP A 494 -23.53 1.72 -47.83
CA ASP A 494 -23.99 2.85 -47.02
C ASP A 494 -23.41 2.82 -45.60
N TRP A 495 -22.24 3.43 -45.46
CA TRP A 495 -21.58 3.62 -44.15
C TRP A 495 -22.41 4.47 -43.18
N HIS A 496 -23.20 5.42 -43.69
CA HIS A 496 -23.99 6.33 -42.87
C HIS A 496 -25.23 5.62 -42.32
N GLY A 497 -25.95 4.88 -43.16
CA GLY A 497 -27.05 4.00 -42.76
C GLY A 497 -26.60 2.89 -41.81
N ALA A 498 -25.40 2.31 -41.98
CA ALA A 498 -24.82 1.39 -41.01
C ALA A 498 -24.57 2.05 -39.65
N CYS A 499 -23.99 3.26 -39.63
CA CYS A 499 -23.84 4.04 -38.41
C CYS A 499 -25.18 4.36 -37.73
N ASP A 500 -26.23 4.70 -38.50
CA ASP A 500 -27.57 5.02 -37.99
C ASP A 500 -28.38 3.79 -37.54
N ALA A 501 -28.15 2.62 -38.16
CA ALA A 501 -28.66 1.35 -37.67
C ALA A 501 -28.04 0.98 -36.32
N PHE A 502 -26.70 1.06 -36.22
CA PHE A 502 -26.00 0.79 -34.97
C PHE A 502 -26.32 1.81 -33.87
N HIS A 503 -26.42 3.10 -34.19
CA HIS A 503 -26.77 4.13 -33.21
C HIS A 503 -28.13 3.85 -32.55
N ARG A 504 -29.12 3.41 -33.34
CA ARG A 504 -30.43 2.97 -32.83
C ARG A 504 -30.32 1.70 -31.98
N HIS A 505 -29.55 0.70 -32.40
CA HIS A 505 -29.30 -0.52 -31.61
C HIS A 505 -28.69 -0.21 -30.25
N ALA A 506 -27.58 0.54 -30.23
CA ALA A 506 -26.90 0.93 -29.01
C ALA A 506 -27.79 1.78 -28.08
N ALA A 507 -28.69 2.60 -28.63
CA ALA A 507 -29.68 3.36 -27.86
C ALA A 507 -30.77 2.47 -27.24
N SER A 508 -31.24 1.42 -27.94
CA SER A 508 -32.14 0.42 -27.37
C SER A 508 -31.47 -0.36 -26.25
N ARG A 509 -30.30 -0.95 -26.54
CA ARG A 509 -29.54 -1.75 -25.56
C ARG A 509 -29.17 -0.95 -24.33
N SER A 510 -28.84 0.34 -24.47
CA SER A 510 -28.59 1.21 -23.31
C SER A 510 -29.81 1.28 -22.37
N LYS A 511 -31.02 1.47 -22.91
CA LYS A 511 -32.28 1.50 -22.13
C LYS A 511 -32.62 0.15 -21.51
N GLU A 512 -32.28 -0.96 -22.17
CA GLU A 512 -32.47 -2.30 -21.63
C GLU A 512 -31.50 -2.59 -20.49
N ILE A 513 -30.21 -2.31 -20.68
CA ILE A 513 -29.17 -2.42 -19.65
C ILE A 513 -29.50 -1.54 -18.43
N GLN A 514 -30.03 -0.33 -18.62
CA GLN A 514 -30.54 0.52 -17.53
C GLN A 514 -31.61 -0.15 -16.65
N ARG A 515 -32.45 -1.03 -17.21
CA ARG A 515 -33.51 -1.73 -16.47
C ARG A 515 -33.02 -2.93 -15.68
N VAL A 516 -31.95 -3.59 -16.15
CA VAL A 516 -31.45 -4.85 -15.57
C VAL A 516 -30.14 -4.71 -14.78
N MET A 517 -29.46 -3.56 -14.89
CA MET A 517 -28.18 -3.37 -14.21
C MET A 517 -28.32 -3.40 -12.69
N ARG A 518 -27.31 -3.96 -12.02
CA ARG A 518 -27.22 -4.02 -10.57
C ARG A 518 -26.00 -3.28 -10.06
N VAL A 519 -26.15 -2.70 -8.88
CA VAL A 519 -25.06 -2.08 -8.14
C VAL A 519 -24.18 -3.20 -7.54
N HIS A 520 -22.99 -3.42 -8.11
CA HIS A 520 -22.09 -4.52 -7.72
C HIS A 520 -21.50 -4.36 -6.30
N ARG A 521 -21.46 -3.14 -5.76
CA ARG A 521 -21.10 -2.88 -4.36
C ARG A 521 -21.86 -1.68 -3.87
N ASP A 522 -22.24 -1.68 -2.60
CA ASP A 522 -22.52 -0.42 -1.93
C ASP A 522 -21.18 0.36 -1.81
N PRO A 523 -21.04 1.55 -2.44
CA PRO A 523 -19.81 2.34 -2.33
C PRO A 523 -19.54 2.83 -0.91
N PHE A 524 -20.57 2.85 -0.06
CA PHE A 524 -20.52 3.28 1.32
C PHE A 524 -20.20 2.13 2.29
N GLU A 525 -20.26 0.85 1.86
CA GLU A 525 -19.96 -0.34 2.69
C GLU A 525 -18.74 -0.14 3.63
N PRO A 526 -17.60 0.43 3.20
CA PRO A 526 -16.43 0.59 4.06
C PRO A 526 -16.56 1.62 5.19
N ILE A 527 -17.59 2.47 5.14
CA ILE A 527 -17.86 3.59 6.05
C ILE A 527 -19.29 3.60 6.59
N MET A 528 -20.09 2.54 6.39
CA MET A 528 -21.49 2.50 6.83
C MET A 528 -21.63 2.78 8.33
N CYS A 529 -20.75 2.21 9.16
CA CYS A 529 -20.71 2.47 10.61
C CYS A 529 -20.51 3.97 10.99
N VAL A 530 -20.02 4.80 10.06
CA VAL A 530 -19.92 6.27 10.23
C VAL A 530 -21.16 6.96 9.69
N LEU A 531 -21.67 6.53 8.52
CA LEU A 531 -22.85 7.14 7.90
C LEU A 531 -24.15 6.83 8.65
N GLU A 532 -24.21 5.72 9.38
CA GLU A 532 -25.35 5.34 10.22
C GLU A 532 -25.42 6.19 11.50
N ALA A 533 -24.29 6.65 12.03
CA ALA A 533 -24.24 7.51 13.21
C ALA A 533 -25.05 8.82 13.05
N GLU A 534 -25.56 9.36 14.15
CA GLU A 534 -26.34 10.62 14.16
C GLU A 534 -25.52 11.81 13.61
N SER A 535 -24.23 11.85 13.95
CA SER A 535 -23.27 12.85 13.47
C SER A 535 -22.07 12.15 12.79
N PRO A 536 -22.18 11.82 11.49
CA PRO A 536 -21.10 11.16 10.74
C PRO A 536 -19.78 11.93 10.78
N LEU A 537 -19.84 13.27 10.75
CA LEU A 537 -18.67 14.14 10.84
C LEU A 537 -17.98 14.05 12.22
N ALA A 538 -18.74 14.03 13.32
CA ALA A 538 -18.18 13.87 14.65
C ALA A 538 -17.60 12.47 14.88
N GLU A 539 -18.24 11.43 14.34
CA GLU A 539 -17.73 10.06 14.39
C GLU A 539 -16.41 9.93 13.63
N TYR A 540 -16.33 10.49 12.42
CA TYR A 540 -15.10 10.48 11.62
C TYR A 540 -13.99 11.37 12.21
N ARG A 541 -14.33 12.48 12.89
CA ARG A 541 -13.36 13.35 13.59
C ARG A 541 -12.54 12.57 14.64
N LYS A 542 -13.08 11.52 15.27
CA LYS A 542 -12.33 10.70 16.24
C LYS A 542 -10.99 10.17 15.67
N ILE A 543 -10.89 10.01 14.34
CA ILE A 543 -9.65 9.61 13.66
C ILE A 543 -8.56 10.69 13.80
N THR A 544 -8.89 11.98 13.68
CA THR A 544 -7.90 13.06 13.86
C THR A 544 -7.42 13.15 15.31
N ASP A 545 -8.32 12.91 16.26
CA ASP A 545 -8.01 12.94 17.69
C ASP A 545 -7.10 11.76 18.06
N GLU A 546 -7.32 10.55 17.52
CA GLU A 546 -6.42 9.40 17.69
C GLU A 546 -5.07 9.60 16.97
N ILE A 547 -4.99 10.37 15.87
CA ILE A 547 -3.69 10.73 15.26
C ILE A 547 -2.87 11.59 16.23
N LEU A 548 -3.47 12.65 16.79
CA LEU A 548 -2.79 13.56 17.71
C LEU A 548 -2.40 12.86 19.03
N LYS A 549 -3.32 12.09 19.61
CA LYS A 549 -3.08 11.27 20.82
C LYS A 549 -1.94 10.26 20.66
N ARG A 550 -1.69 9.78 19.44
CA ARG A 550 -0.65 8.79 19.12
C ARG A 550 0.55 9.43 18.40
N MET A 551 0.64 10.75 18.35
CA MET A 551 1.71 11.46 17.66
C MET A 551 3.07 11.22 18.35
N PRO A 552 4.10 10.82 17.60
CA PRO A 552 5.46 10.68 18.14
C PRO A 552 6.02 12.01 18.66
N ASP A 553 6.81 11.95 19.75
CA ASP A 553 7.67 13.07 20.20
C ASP A 553 8.55 13.55 19.04
N GLU A 554 8.41 14.83 18.66
CA GLU A 554 9.12 15.38 17.52
C GLU A 554 10.63 15.48 17.75
N SER A 555 11.06 15.89 18.95
CA SER A 555 12.48 16.08 19.27
C SER A 555 13.30 14.79 19.12
N ARG A 556 12.67 13.65 19.44
CA ARG A 556 13.27 12.31 19.36
C ARG A 556 12.99 11.62 18.02
N TYR A 557 11.86 11.93 17.37
CA TYR A 557 11.38 11.22 16.18
C TYR A 557 10.78 12.19 15.13
N PRO A 558 11.59 13.11 14.56
CA PRO A 558 11.09 14.18 13.71
C PRO A 558 10.40 13.67 12.44
N ARG A 559 10.89 12.59 11.83
CA ARG A 559 10.24 11.97 10.66
C ARG A 559 8.88 11.34 11.01
N PRO A 560 8.74 10.41 11.97
CA PRO A 560 7.43 9.91 12.38
C PRO A 560 6.43 10.98 12.86
N ALA A 561 6.91 12.05 13.52
CA ALA A 561 6.08 13.19 13.89
C ALA A 561 5.58 13.96 12.66
N ALA A 562 6.48 14.28 11.72
CA ALA A 562 6.13 14.90 10.43
C ALA A 562 5.12 14.06 9.62
N GLU A 563 5.25 12.74 9.63
CA GLU A 563 4.27 11.85 9.00
C GLU A 563 2.90 11.89 9.70
N ALA A 564 2.86 11.98 11.04
CA ALA A 564 1.62 12.10 11.80
C ALA A 564 0.92 13.45 11.57
N VAL A 565 1.65 14.57 11.59
CA VAL A 565 1.07 15.90 11.29
C VAL A 565 0.57 15.97 9.85
N ARG A 566 1.31 15.42 8.87
CA ARG A 566 0.82 15.26 7.49
C ARG A 566 -0.50 14.48 7.44
N SER A 567 -0.59 13.37 8.18
CA SER A 567 -1.80 12.53 8.25
C SER A 567 -2.98 13.25 8.91
N PHE A 568 -2.73 14.00 9.98
CA PHE A 568 -3.73 14.84 10.63
C PHE A 568 -4.28 15.89 9.66
N LEU A 569 -3.41 16.70 9.05
CA LEU A 569 -3.81 17.75 8.10
C LEU A 569 -4.54 17.21 6.87
N LEU A 570 -4.12 16.06 6.36
CA LEU A 570 -4.75 15.39 5.21
C LEU A 570 -6.22 15.01 5.48
N LEU A 571 -6.55 14.55 6.69
CA LEU A 571 -7.95 14.35 7.10
C LEU A 571 -8.63 15.67 7.49
N ARG A 572 -7.98 16.49 8.31
CA ARG A 572 -8.51 17.74 8.91
C ARG A 572 -8.90 18.79 7.86
N LEU A 573 -8.12 18.94 6.79
CA LEU A 573 -8.44 19.81 5.65
C LEU A 573 -9.48 19.17 4.73
N GLY A 574 -9.42 17.86 4.52
CA GLY A 574 -10.45 17.14 3.78
C GLY A 574 -11.84 17.32 4.40
N LEU A 575 -11.93 17.28 5.74
CA LEU A 575 -13.14 17.43 6.55
C LEU A 575 -13.69 18.87 6.61
N HIS A 576 -13.02 19.84 6.02
CA HIS A 576 -13.50 21.23 5.95
C HIS A 576 -13.69 21.72 4.51
N LEU A 577 -12.80 21.32 3.61
CA LEU A 577 -12.84 21.76 2.22
C LEU A 577 -13.75 20.89 1.35
N GLY A 578 -14.01 19.63 1.75
CA GLY A 578 -14.82 18.67 0.97
C GLY A 578 -14.22 18.34 -0.40
N LEU A 579 -12.96 18.66 -0.66
CA LEU A 579 -12.38 18.60 -2.00
C LEU A 579 -12.25 17.17 -2.56
N ARG A 580 -12.37 17.05 -3.88
CA ARG A 580 -12.01 15.81 -4.59
C ARG A 580 -10.49 15.58 -4.48
N GLN A 581 -10.07 14.31 -4.49
CA GLN A 581 -8.66 13.94 -4.30
C GLN A 581 -7.70 14.66 -5.25
N LYS A 582 -8.11 14.92 -6.51
CA LYS A 582 -7.29 15.68 -7.48
C LYS A 582 -6.91 17.05 -6.91
N ASN A 583 -7.91 17.82 -6.49
CA ASN A 583 -7.77 19.18 -6.02
C ASN A 583 -6.96 19.22 -4.72
N LEU A 584 -7.20 18.30 -3.77
CA LEU A 584 -6.45 18.23 -2.51
C LEU A 584 -4.99 17.79 -2.73
N ARG A 585 -4.74 16.86 -3.65
CA ARG A 585 -3.40 16.35 -4.00
C ARG A 585 -2.56 17.38 -4.75
N GLN A 586 -3.19 18.16 -5.63
CA GLN A 586 -2.55 19.19 -6.46
C GLN A 586 -2.59 20.59 -5.83
N LEU A 587 -3.17 20.74 -4.63
CA LEU A 587 -3.18 21.99 -3.88
C LEU A 587 -1.73 22.45 -3.62
N ARG A 588 -1.38 23.62 -4.13
CA ARG A 588 -0.09 24.27 -3.89
C ARG A 588 -0.07 24.93 -2.51
N VAL A 589 1.11 25.32 -2.05
CA VAL A 589 1.25 26.13 -0.84
C VAL A 589 2.15 27.34 -1.09
N CYS A 590 1.66 28.51 -0.68
CA CYS A 590 2.44 29.74 -0.56
C CYS A 590 2.71 29.97 0.93
N PRO A 591 3.96 29.90 1.42
CA PRO A 591 4.28 30.20 2.81
C PRO A 591 3.92 31.64 3.19
N ARG A 592 3.66 31.88 4.48
CA ARG A 592 3.35 33.23 4.97
C ARG A 592 4.49 34.21 4.64
N GLY A 593 4.13 35.46 4.34
CA GLY A 593 5.09 36.51 3.93
C GLY A 593 5.62 36.39 2.49
N HIS A 594 5.16 35.41 1.70
CA HIS A 594 5.47 35.32 0.27
C HIS A 594 4.29 35.79 -0.58
N TYR A 595 4.57 36.36 -1.76
CA TYR A 595 3.54 36.78 -2.70
C TYR A 595 2.81 35.55 -3.28
N PRO A 596 1.47 35.44 -3.12
CA PRO A 596 0.70 34.34 -3.68
C PRO A 596 0.73 34.27 -5.21
N THR A 597 0.45 33.08 -5.75
CA THR A 597 0.31 32.90 -7.19
C THR A 597 -0.94 33.65 -7.69
N SER A 598 -0.82 34.36 -8.82
CA SER A 598 -1.96 35.07 -9.43
C SER A 598 -3.04 34.09 -9.90
N GLU A 599 -4.30 34.49 -9.79
CA GLU A 599 -5.46 33.63 -10.09
C GLU A 599 -5.41 33.10 -11.54
N ARG A 600 -5.07 33.96 -12.51
CA ARG A 600 -4.86 33.58 -13.92
C ARG A 600 -3.81 32.47 -14.11
N ARG A 601 -2.71 32.51 -13.35
CA ARG A 601 -1.67 31.46 -13.43
C ARG A 601 -2.14 30.15 -12.77
N LEU A 602 -2.98 30.23 -11.73
CA LEU A 602 -3.64 29.07 -11.14
C LEU A 602 -4.70 28.46 -12.09
N GLU A 603 -5.38 29.29 -12.89
CA GLU A 603 -6.27 28.85 -13.97
C GLU A 603 -5.52 28.10 -15.07
N ASP A 604 -4.42 28.66 -15.57
CA ASP A 604 -3.53 28.03 -16.56
C ASP A 604 -3.01 26.66 -16.08
N MET A 605 -2.60 26.58 -14.80
CA MET A 605 -2.15 25.34 -14.17
C MET A 605 -3.28 24.40 -13.71
N LYS A 606 -4.55 24.86 -13.76
CA LYS A 606 -5.75 24.14 -13.30
C LYS A 606 -5.60 23.55 -11.88
N CYS A 607 -5.01 24.31 -10.97
CA CYS A 607 -4.77 23.91 -9.58
C CYS A 607 -5.09 25.04 -8.60
N GLY A 608 -5.27 24.71 -7.32
CA GLY A 608 -5.47 25.69 -6.25
C GLY A 608 -4.20 25.96 -5.44
N GLU A 609 -4.29 26.91 -4.52
CA GLU A 609 -3.22 27.29 -3.59
C GLU A 609 -3.77 27.53 -2.17
N LEU A 610 -3.09 26.99 -1.17
CA LEU A 610 -3.20 27.41 0.23
C LEU A 610 -2.24 28.59 0.44
N ARG A 611 -2.76 29.73 0.93
CA ARG A 611 -2.01 30.98 1.10
C ARG A 611 -2.51 31.75 2.32
N TRP A 612 -1.71 32.68 2.83
CA TRP A 612 -2.15 33.58 3.89
C TRP A 612 -2.97 34.75 3.31
N SER A 613 -4.11 35.07 3.92
CA SER A 613 -4.89 36.28 3.66
C SER A 613 -4.61 37.32 4.75
N ASP A 614 -3.94 38.41 4.39
CA ASP A 614 -3.69 39.51 5.32
C ASP A 614 -4.96 40.30 5.66
N ARG A 615 -5.96 40.31 4.77
CA ARG A 615 -7.26 40.96 5.00
C ARG A 615 -8.09 40.23 6.04
N ASP A 616 -8.12 38.90 5.96
CA ASP A 616 -8.98 38.04 6.80
C ASP A 616 -8.20 37.40 7.96
N HIS A 617 -6.93 37.77 8.12
CA HIS A 617 -5.97 37.25 9.11
C HIS A 617 -5.96 35.71 9.23
N GLY A 618 -5.96 35.02 8.09
CA GLY A 618 -6.12 33.58 8.08
C GLY A 618 -5.63 32.84 6.85
N TRP A 619 -5.52 31.52 6.97
CA TRP A 619 -5.14 30.64 5.87
C TRP A 619 -6.31 30.47 4.87
N GLU A 620 -6.19 31.10 3.69
CA GLU A 620 -7.13 30.98 2.58
C GLU A 620 -6.78 29.80 1.68
N VAL A 621 -7.78 29.00 1.31
CA VAL A 621 -7.72 28.08 0.18
C VAL A 621 -8.42 28.71 -1.01
N LEU A 622 -7.66 29.11 -2.03
CA LEU A 622 -8.19 29.57 -3.32
C LEU A 622 -8.03 28.48 -4.38
N ILE A 623 -9.11 28.16 -5.10
CA ILE A 623 -9.09 27.21 -6.22
C ILE A 623 -9.95 27.78 -7.36
N PRO A 624 -9.38 28.08 -8.54
CA PRO A 624 -10.18 28.57 -9.67
C PRO A 624 -11.24 27.56 -10.12
N SER A 625 -12.38 28.05 -10.60
CA SER A 625 -13.52 27.22 -11.03
C SER A 625 -13.10 26.16 -12.06
N VAL A 626 -12.24 26.53 -13.02
CA VAL A 626 -11.69 25.68 -14.10
C VAL A 626 -10.87 24.48 -13.61
N ALA A 627 -10.41 24.47 -12.35
CA ALA A 627 -9.73 23.32 -11.76
C ALA A 627 -10.70 22.22 -11.32
N PHE A 628 -11.99 22.53 -11.13
CA PHE A 628 -13.02 21.57 -10.78
C PHE A 628 -13.63 20.91 -12.03
N LYS A 629 -13.90 19.59 -11.94
CA LYS A 629 -14.67 18.85 -12.96
C LYS A 629 -16.04 19.49 -13.27
N ASN A 630 -16.62 20.19 -12.30
CA ASN A 630 -17.95 20.80 -12.39
C ASN A 630 -17.86 22.33 -12.59
N SER A 631 -16.80 22.84 -13.26
CA SER A 631 -16.56 24.28 -13.43
C SER A 631 -17.76 25.06 -13.98
N GLY A 632 -18.53 24.44 -14.89
CA GLY A 632 -19.76 25.00 -15.47
C GLY A 632 -21.05 24.75 -14.67
N SER A 633 -20.97 24.25 -13.44
CA SER A 633 -22.17 24.10 -12.58
C SER A 633 -22.58 25.43 -11.94
N SER A 634 -23.87 25.54 -11.61
CA SER A 634 -24.46 26.71 -10.95
C SER A 634 -23.75 27.12 -9.67
N PHE A 635 -23.16 26.17 -8.93
CA PHE A 635 -22.39 26.42 -7.72
C PHE A 635 -21.25 27.44 -7.90
N PHE A 636 -20.51 27.36 -9.01
CA PHE A 636 -19.37 28.27 -9.22
C PHE A 636 -19.79 29.61 -9.81
N GLY A 637 -20.75 29.63 -10.75
CA GLY A 637 -21.11 30.86 -11.47
C GLY A 637 -19.88 31.56 -12.07
N GLN A 638 -18.93 30.76 -12.58
CA GLN A 638 -17.58 31.14 -13.03
C GLN A 638 -16.60 31.66 -11.95
N LYS A 639 -17.03 31.94 -10.72
CA LYS A 639 -16.18 32.42 -9.62
C LYS A 639 -15.27 31.31 -9.03
N PRO A 640 -14.09 31.66 -8.48
CA PRO A 640 -13.23 30.71 -7.77
C PRO A 640 -13.88 30.22 -6.47
N PHE A 641 -13.52 29.00 -6.06
CA PHE A 641 -13.69 28.59 -4.67
C PHE A 641 -12.71 29.37 -3.79
N ARG A 642 -13.20 30.01 -2.73
CA ARG A 642 -12.40 30.67 -1.70
C ARG A 642 -12.96 30.30 -0.33
N LEU A 643 -12.11 29.85 0.58
CA LEU A 643 -12.49 29.57 1.97
C LEU A 643 -11.33 29.94 2.90
N ILE A 644 -11.61 30.76 3.92
CA ILE A 644 -10.71 30.95 5.06
C ILE A 644 -10.90 29.75 5.99
N LEU A 645 -9.81 29.06 6.32
CA LEU A 645 -9.82 27.95 7.25
C LEU A 645 -10.00 28.50 8.68
N PRO A 646 -11.00 28.05 9.46
CA PRO A 646 -11.14 28.48 10.84
C PRO A 646 -10.06 27.84 11.73
N ASP A 647 -9.39 28.63 12.56
CA ASP A 647 -8.38 28.14 13.50
C ASP A 647 -9.01 27.46 14.73
N LEU A 648 -9.62 26.30 14.48
CA LEU A 648 -10.25 25.45 15.49
C LEU A 648 -9.40 24.20 15.71
N LEU A 649 -9.04 23.98 16.98
CA LEU A 649 -8.21 22.89 17.48
C LEU A 649 -6.77 22.97 16.94
N ASP A 650 -6.09 24.08 17.22
CA ASP A 650 -4.68 24.33 16.87
C ASP A 650 -4.36 24.13 15.37
N LEU A 651 -5.31 24.43 14.48
CA LEU A 651 -5.16 24.15 13.05
C LEU A 651 -3.99 24.94 12.45
N TYR A 652 -3.87 26.23 12.77
CA TYR A 652 -2.81 27.08 12.23
C TYR A 652 -1.44 26.66 12.77
N LYS A 653 -1.33 26.40 14.07
CA LYS A 653 -0.13 25.81 14.69
C LYS A 653 0.33 24.52 14.00
N HIS A 654 -0.60 23.65 13.62
CA HIS A 654 -0.28 22.43 12.87
C HIS A 654 0.07 22.69 11.40
N LEU A 655 -0.58 23.66 10.74
CA LEU A 655 -0.24 24.08 9.37
C LEU A 655 1.15 24.71 9.30
N ASP A 656 1.43 25.70 10.15
CA ASP A 656 2.69 26.45 10.19
C ASP A 656 3.85 25.50 10.51
N ALA A 657 3.74 24.68 11.57
CA ALA A 657 4.75 23.67 11.89
C ALA A 657 4.96 22.65 10.75
N TYR A 658 3.91 22.35 9.98
CA TYR A 658 4.02 21.47 8.84
C TYR A 658 4.74 22.12 7.66
N ILE A 659 4.37 23.35 7.31
CA ILE A 659 4.93 24.12 6.20
C ILE A 659 6.40 24.42 6.45
N ASP A 660 6.75 24.91 7.65
CA ASP A 660 8.07 25.43 7.97
C ASP A 660 9.12 24.35 8.27
N ARG A 661 8.73 23.27 8.97
CA ARG A 661 9.67 22.21 9.39
C ARG A 661 9.34 20.84 8.82
N HIS A 662 8.12 20.33 9.04
CA HIS A 662 7.84 18.92 8.73
C HIS A 662 7.95 18.60 7.23
N ARG A 663 7.56 19.51 6.33
CA ARG A 663 7.76 19.33 4.88
C ARG A 663 9.24 19.13 4.54
N GLY A 664 10.14 19.95 5.08
CA GLY A 664 11.59 19.79 4.90
C GLY A 664 12.11 18.44 5.40
N VAL A 665 11.63 17.98 6.56
CA VAL A 665 11.96 16.66 7.14
C VAL A 665 11.49 15.49 6.25
N LEU A 666 10.34 15.62 5.59
CA LEU A 666 9.79 14.61 4.67
C LEU A 666 10.49 14.60 3.31
N LEU A 667 10.88 15.78 2.80
CA LEU A 667 11.63 15.94 1.55
C LEU A 667 13.06 15.42 1.67
N ASN A 668 13.70 15.54 2.85
CA ASN A 668 15.05 15.04 3.11
C ASN A 668 16.08 15.50 2.05
N GLY A 669 16.03 16.77 1.67
CA GLY A 669 16.91 17.38 0.65
C GLY A 669 16.50 17.12 -0.81
N ALA A 670 15.40 16.42 -1.08
CA ALA A 670 14.86 16.32 -2.43
C ALA A 670 14.21 17.64 -2.90
N LYS A 671 14.08 17.81 -4.22
CA LYS A 671 13.41 18.94 -4.84
C LYS A 671 11.93 19.02 -4.41
N ASP A 672 11.52 20.19 -3.92
CA ASP A 672 10.14 20.44 -3.53
C ASP A 672 9.23 20.55 -4.79
N PRO A 673 8.12 19.79 -4.89
CA PRO A 673 7.14 19.94 -5.98
C PRO A 673 6.25 21.19 -5.86
N GLY A 674 6.27 21.89 -4.72
CA GLY A 674 5.41 23.03 -4.42
C GLY A 674 3.96 22.67 -4.05
N THR A 675 3.63 21.38 -3.97
CA THR A 675 2.34 20.90 -3.43
C THR A 675 2.37 20.92 -1.91
N LEU A 676 1.23 21.21 -1.28
CA LEU A 676 1.08 21.20 0.17
C LEU A 676 1.49 19.84 0.76
N PHE A 677 0.89 18.77 0.25
CA PHE A 677 1.20 17.40 0.67
C PHE A 677 2.38 16.82 -0.11
N VAL A 678 3.35 16.26 0.60
CA VAL A 678 4.55 15.60 0.04
C VAL A 678 4.73 14.19 0.60
N LYS A 679 5.25 13.29 -0.24
CA LYS A 679 5.65 11.93 0.16
C LYS A 679 6.84 11.99 1.11
N THR A 680 6.96 10.97 1.96
CA THR A 680 8.21 10.73 2.70
C THR A 680 9.23 10.18 1.71
N VAL A 681 10.25 10.96 1.36
CA VAL A 681 11.29 10.57 0.40
C VAL A 681 12.10 9.40 0.95
N LYS A 682 12.43 8.43 0.08
CA LYS A 682 13.18 7.22 0.43
C LYS A 682 14.46 7.16 -0.41
N THR A 683 15.47 6.46 0.08
CA THR A 683 16.72 6.23 -0.65
C THR A 683 16.51 5.66 -2.06
N SER A 684 15.43 4.91 -2.28
CA SER A 684 15.05 4.30 -3.56
C SER A 684 14.06 5.12 -4.41
N SER A 685 13.62 6.30 -3.96
CA SER A 685 12.63 7.11 -4.69
C SER A 685 12.74 8.59 -4.30
N ILE A 686 13.25 9.38 -5.25
CA ILE A 686 13.54 10.83 -5.09
C ILE A 686 12.35 11.74 -5.41
N ASP A 687 11.33 11.24 -6.12
CA ASP A 687 10.13 12.00 -6.41
C ASP A 687 9.29 12.16 -5.14
N ALA A 688 9.07 13.39 -4.69
CA ALA A 688 8.26 13.73 -3.53
C ALA A 688 6.77 13.99 -3.84
N ALA A 689 6.38 14.10 -5.11
CA ALA A 689 5.01 14.45 -5.50
C ALA A 689 4.04 13.28 -5.37
N TYR A 690 2.83 13.54 -4.88
CA TYR A 690 1.77 12.53 -4.86
C TYR A 690 1.11 12.38 -6.23
N ASN A 691 1.07 11.14 -6.73
CA ASN A 691 0.25 10.73 -7.88
C ASN A 691 -1.09 10.11 -7.38
N PRO A 692 -2.07 9.82 -8.26
CA PRO A 692 -3.37 9.29 -7.82
C PRO A 692 -3.29 8.04 -6.94
N THR A 693 -2.43 7.08 -7.31
CA THR A 693 -2.24 5.81 -6.58
C THR A 693 -1.57 6.05 -5.23
N THR A 694 -0.44 6.76 -5.21
CA THR A 694 0.31 7.00 -3.97
C THR A 694 -0.42 7.91 -2.98
N PHE A 695 -1.28 8.82 -3.45
CA PHE A 695 -2.16 9.61 -2.59
C PHE A 695 -3.27 8.75 -1.97
N TYR A 696 -3.89 7.87 -2.77
CA TYR A 696 -4.87 6.90 -2.28
C TYR A 696 -4.25 5.95 -1.25
N GLU A 697 -3.05 5.42 -1.51
CA GLU A 697 -2.31 4.58 -0.56
C GLU A 697 -1.97 5.34 0.73
N ALA A 698 -1.50 6.58 0.65
CA ALA A 698 -1.23 7.39 1.83
C ALA A 698 -2.50 7.54 2.68
N TRP A 699 -3.64 7.85 2.05
CA TRP A 699 -4.93 7.91 2.74
C TRP A 699 -5.31 6.58 3.40
N ARG A 700 -5.28 5.48 2.64
CA ARG A 700 -5.61 4.13 3.12
C ARG A 700 -4.73 3.73 4.30
N ASN A 701 -3.43 4.03 4.26
CA ASN A 701 -2.49 3.79 5.36
C ASN A 701 -2.84 4.59 6.63
N VAL A 702 -3.35 5.83 6.49
CA VAL A 702 -3.85 6.61 7.66
C VAL A 702 -5.07 5.94 8.27
N ILE A 703 -6.04 5.52 7.45
CA ILE A 703 -7.24 4.81 7.93
C ILE A 703 -6.88 3.47 8.58
N GLN A 704 -5.99 2.68 7.98
CA GLN A 704 -5.51 1.42 8.55
C GLN A 704 -4.81 1.61 9.90
N ARG A 705 -4.04 2.70 10.06
CA ARG A 705 -3.24 2.96 11.27
C ARG A 705 -4.00 3.61 12.42
N TYR A 706 -4.94 4.52 12.12
CA TYR A 706 -5.63 5.33 13.13
C TYR A 706 -7.15 5.28 13.04
N GLY A 707 -7.73 4.95 11.88
CA GLY A 707 -9.17 4.90 11.69
C GLY A 707 -9.81 3.64 12.27
N ILE A 708 -9.29 2.47 11.89
CA ILE A 708 -9.90 1.17 12.22
C ILE A 708 -9.59 0.78 13.65
N TYR A 709 -10.61 0.65 14.50
CA TYR A 709 -10.46 0.14 15.86
C TYR A 709 -10.05 -1.34 15.85
N ASN A 710 -8.91 -1.64 16.48
CA ASN A 710 -8.36 -2.98 16.61
C ASN A 710 -8.60 -3.50 18.05
N PRO A 711 -9.49 -4.49 18.25
CA PRO A 711 -9.89 -4.97 19.58
C PRO A 711 -8.75 -5.67 20.33
N TYR A 712 -7.74 -6.19 19.63
CA TYR A 712 -6.60 -6.87 20.25
C TYR A 712 -5.54 -5.90 20.78
N THR A 713 -5.53 -4.65 20.31
CA THR A 713 -4.52 -3.64 20.70
C THR A 713 -5.10 -2.42 21.41
N GLY A 714 -6.42 -2.21 21.36
CA GLY A 714 -7.07 -0.98 21.86
C GLY A 714 -6.60 0.28 21.12
N ARG A 715 -6.22 0.15 19.85
CA ARG A 715 -5.74 1.25 18.98
C ARG A 715 -6.71 1.48 17.82
N GLY A 716 -6.76 2.73 17.33
CA GLY A 716 -7.67 3.15 16.27
C GLY A 716 -9.00 3.68 16.81
N ALA A 717 -9.70 4.47 16.01
CA ALA A 717 -10.80 5.31 16.49
C ALA A 717 -12.21 4.68 16.38
N ILE A 718 -12.54 3.99 15.29
CA ILE A 718 -13.92 3.64 14.93
C ILE A 718 -14.08 2.13 14.76
N LYS A 719 -15.08 1.56 15.47
CA LYS A 719 -15.45 0.15 15.37
C LYS A 719 -16.22 -0.11 14.07
N GLY A 720 -15.91 -1.23 13.39
CA GLY A 720 -16.56 -1.61 12.12
C GLY A 720 -16.04 -0.88 10.87
N LEU A 721 -15.24 0.17 11.02
CA LEU A 721 -14.65 0.90 9.89
C LEU A 721 -13.73 -0.01 9.06
N LEU A 722 -13.82 0.09 7.73
CA LEU A 722 -12.93 -0.61 6.81
C LEU A 722 -11.99 0.36 6.07
N PRO A 723 -10.84 -0.12 5.55
CA PRO A 723 -9.89 0.70 4.81
C PRO A 723 -10.53 1.27 3.54
N HIS A 724 -10.45 2.58 3.35
CA HIS A 724 -11.13 3.30 2.28
C HIS A 724 -10.30 4.50 1.77
N GLY A 725 -10.81 5.25 0.80
CA GLY A 725 -10.08 6.31 0.10
C GLY A 725 -10.49 7.75 0.46
N PRO A 726 -9.76 8.76 -0.05
CA PRO A 726 -10.07 10.19 0.15
C PRO A 726 -11.50 10.58 -0.22
N HIS A 727 -12.10 9.83 -1.14
CA HIS A 727 -13.40 10.16 -1.67
C HIS A 727 -14.53 9.95 -0.66
N ASN A 728 -14.43 8.91 0.18
CA ASN A 728 -15.44 8.59 1.17
C ASN A 728 -15.59 9.67 2.26
N LEU A 729 -14.62 10.57 2.37
CA LEU A 729 -14.74 11.75 3.22
C LEU A 729 -15.82 12.72 2.74
N ARG A 730 -15.99 12.85 1.41
CA ARG A 730 -17.08 13.65 0.82
C ARG A 730 -18.43 13.03 1.11
N ASP A 731 -18.49 11.70 1.08
CA ASP A 731 -19.71 10.96 1.43
C ASP A 731 -20.12 11.24 2.89
N VAL A 732 -19.15 11.24 3.82
CA VAL A 732 -19.35 11.60 5.24
C VAL A 732 -19.82 13.04 5.40
N LEU A 733 -19.22 14.00 4.69
CA LEU A 733 -19.60 15.42 4.77
C LEU A 733 -21.01 15.67 4.21
N ALA A 734 -21.29 15.19 3.00
CA ALA A 734 -22.60 15.34 2.37
C ALA A 734 -23.70 14.70 3.23
N THR A 735 -23.45 13.48 3.74
CA THR A 735 -24.40 12.77 4.62
C THR A 735 -24.59 13.49 5.95
N HIS A 736 -23.52 14.03 6.55
CA HIS A 736 -23.63 14.78 7.80
C HIS A 736 -24.48 16.05 7.64
N ILE A 737 -24.18 16.90 6.65
CA ILE A 737 -24.96 18.11 6.39
C ILE A 737 -26.41 17.76 6.04
N LEU A 738 -26.64 16.70 5.25
CA LEU A 738 -27.98 16.23 4.89
C LEU A 738 -28.77 15.74 6.11
N LYS A 739 -28.13 15.03 7.05
CA LYS A 739 -28.77 14.61 8.31
C LYS A 739 -29.08 15.77 9.25
N GLN A 740 -28.21 16.78 9.32
CA GLN A 740 -28.39 17.92 10.23
C GLN A 740 -29.41 18.94 9.71
N THR A 741 -29.49 19.14 8.40
CA THR A 741 -30.25 20.26 7.79
C THR A 741 -31.40 19.82 6.89
N GLY A 742 -31.43 18.56 6.46
CA GLY A 742 -32.40 18.04 5.49
C GLY A 742 -32.26 18.62 4.06
N SER A 743 -31.32 19.55 3.83
CA SER A 743 -31.18 20.29 2.57
C SER A 743 -30.16 19.66 1.64
N TYR A 744 -30.61 19.25 0.44
CA TYR A 744 -29.72 18.79 -0.63
C TYR A 744 -28.80 19.90 -1.14
N GLU A 745 -29.23 21.16 -1.14
CA GLU A 745 -28.42 22.30 -1.59
C GLU A 745 -27.24 22.56 -0.66
N GLN A 746 -27.49 22.64 0.66
CA GLN A 746 -26.41 22.85 1.63
C GLN A 746 -25.41 21.69 1.64
N ALA A 747 -25.90 20.45 1.50
CA ALA A 747 -25.05 19.28 1.33
C ALA A 747 -24.26 19.32 0.00
N SER A 748 -24.82 19.88 -1.08
CA SER A 748 -24.12 20.02 -2.37
C SER A 748 -23.01 21.07 -2.31
N TYR A 749 -23.22 22.18 -1.58
CA TYR A 749 -22.21 23.22 -1.34
C TYR A 749 -21.00 22.67 -0.57
N ALA A 750 -21.24 21.85 0.46
CA ALA A 750 -20.20 21.21 1.27
C ALA A 750 -19.26 20.29 0.44
N ILE A 751 -19.69 19.83 -0.74
CA ILE A 751 -18.90 19.00 -1.65
C ILE A 751 -18.72 19.58 -3.06
N GLN A 752 -19.13 20.83 -3.32
CA GLN A 752 -19.03 21.47 -4.64
C GLN A 752 -19.63 20.61 -5.79
N ASP A 753 -20.83 20.07 -5.57
CA ASP A 753 -21.64 19.32 -6.54
C ASP A 753 -23.05 19.95 -6.67
N THR A 754 -23.92 19.41 -7.53
CA THR A 754 -25.30 19.88 -7.68
C THR A 754 -26.27 19.17 -6.71
N PRO A 755 -27.42 19.79 -6.36
CA PRO A 755 -28.41 19.17 -5.47
C PRO A 755 -28.94 17.83 -6.00
N ASP A 756 -29.16 17.70 -7.32
CA ASP A 756 -29.67 16.47 -7.94
C ASP A 756 -28.72 15.28 -7.73
N VAL A 757 -27.41 15.52 -7.86
CA VAL A 757 -26.37 14.52 -7.62
C VAL A 757 -26.39 14.10 -6.14
N VAL A 758 -26.55 15.05 -5.22
CA VAL A 758 -26.67 14.74 -3.79
C VAL A 758 -27.94 13.92 -3.49
N GLN A 759 -29.08 14.28 -4.09
CA GLN A 759 -30.34 13.55 -3.91
C GLN A 759 -30.22 12.11 -4.42
N GLN A 760 -29.64 11.90 -5.61
CA GLN A 760 -29.45 10.57 -6.20
C GLN A 760 -28.51 9.68 -5.38
N HIS A 761 -27.43 10.25 -4.82
CA HIS A 761 -26.40 9.45 -4.13
C HIS A 761 -26.62 9.31 -2.61
N TYR A 762 -27.20 10.31 -1.93
CA TYR A 762 -27.32 10.33 -0.47
C TYR A 762 -28.75 10.41 0.04
N GLY A 763 -29.78 10.53 -0.82
CA GLY A 763 -31.18 10.63 -0.40
C GLY A 763 -31.65 9.51 0.54
N ARG A 764 -31.01 8.33 0.48
CA ARG A 764 -31.26 7.20 1.40
C ARG A 764 -30.89 7.46 2.87
N PHE A 765 -30.05 8.46 3.14
CA PHE A 765 -29.61 8.84 4.49
C PHE A 765 -30.36 10.06 5.04
N LEU A 766 -31.34 10.58 4.29
CA LEU A 766 -32.19 11.67 4.74
C LEU A 766 -33.00 11.22 5.97
N PRO A 767 -33.10 12.04 7.03
CA PRO A 767 -33.92 11.70 8.19
C PRO A 767 -35.37 11.43 7.80
N GLN A 768 -35.94 10.34 8.35
CA GLN A 768 -37.32 9.95 8.06
C GLN A 768 -38.32 11.00 8.57
N ASP A 769 -38.01 11.64 9.70
CA ASP A 769 -38.84 12.69 10.29
C ASP A 769 -38.36 14.09 9.87
N LYS A 770 -38.79 14.49 8.66
CA LYS A 770 -38.61 15.87 8.16
C LYS A 770 -39.40 16.90 8.97
N ALA A 771 -40.52 16.49 9.57
CA ALA A 771 -41.39 17.38 10.32
C ALA A 771 -40.71 17.82 11.63
N ALA A 772 -40.01 16.92 12.33
CA ALA A 772 -39.20 17.27 13.50
C ALA A 772 -38.04 18.23 13.19
N LEU A 773 -37.41 18.13 12.01
CA LEU A 773 -36.39 19.10 11.59
C LEU A 773 -36.99 20.49 11.33
N ALA A 774 -38.12 20.55 10.62
CA ALA A 774 -38.84 21.80 10.41
C ALA A 774 -39.32 22.41 11.74
N ALA A 775 -39.85 21.57 12.65
CA ALA A 775 -40.29 21.98 13.98
C ALA A 775 -39.14 22.56 14.82
N LYS A 776 -37.91 22.01 14.75
CA LYS A 776 -36.75 22.62 15.42
C LYS A 776 -36.45 24.04 14.94
N ILE A 777 -36.53 24.29 13.63
CA ILE A 777 -36.29 25.62 13.06
C ILE A 777 -37.42 26.59 13.46
N LEU A 778 -38.67 26.12 13.44
CA LEU A 778 -39.81 26.91 13.91
C LEU A 778 -39.70 27.23 15.41
N ASN A 779 -39.30 26.26 16.24
CA ASN A 779 -39.12 26.43 17.68
C ASN A 779 -38.03 27.45 18.02
N GLN A 780 -36.97 27.59 17.23
CA GLN A 780 -35.97 28.65 17.43
C GLN A 780 -36.56 30.07 17.33
N VAL A 781 -37.65 30.26 16.58
CA VAL A 781 -38.38 31.54 16.51
C VAL A 781 -39.21 31.75 17.79
N TRP A 782 -39.78 30.68 18.35
CA TRP A 782 -40.53 30.71 19.61
C TRP A 782 -39.63 30.77 20.86
N GLU A 783 -38.39 30.32 20.79
CA GLU A 783 -37.37 30.39 21.86
C GLU A 783 -36.60 31.72 21.88
N ALA A 784 -36.63 32.47 20.77
CA ALA A 784 -36.01 33.80 20.63
C ALA A 784 -36.99 34.97 20.84
N ALA A 785 -38.25 34.67 21.21
CA ALA A 785 -39.32 35.61 21.50
C ALA A 785 -39.65 35.62 23.02
#